data_AF-A0AAF3ECY3-F1
#
_entry.id   AF-A0AAF3ECY3-F1
#
_cell.length_a   1.000
_cell.length_b   1.000
_cell.length_c   1.000
_cell.angle_alpha   90.00
_cell.angle_beta   90.00
_cell.angle_gamma   90.00
#
_symmetry.space_group_name_H-M   'P 1'
#
loop_
_entity.id
_entity.type
_entity.pdbx_description
1 polymer ?
#
loop_
_entity_poly.entity_id
_entity_poly.type
_entity_poly.pdbx_seq_one_letter_code
_entity_poly.pdbx_strand_id
1 'polypeptide(L)'
;MSEDGELIPENLRRPASSSTASSPLQRTIADYNTIKEIGEGSFSTVYHAREMFETRRDVAIKMCLKQQILRQKRIDAIMREKNILARLSTKENIHPFIVGLYCTIQDTDHLYFVLTYASEGDLATILKKLPNRRFDEAQARFYTAELVEALDHIHSLGVIHRDVKPDNILIQASGHILLSDFGSAKELSAIKEAPAENPPDDRPKRRASFVGTAQFVTPEMLKGQPVDETCDYWAVGVSLFQFLTGHHCFHDESEYLIFQRIQKLLYKFPEDFPENARNLVVDLLVLEPNGRLGSSERGGIADLKSHPFFEALDWKNLTSSEPPKKSGEIDEPLSEMRVKVNNPLMAVGLAQFALSLLQVVFMFFYVKVYLNVFHVSQWWFSLAQMVFMFWNAINDPLFGYLQDSHPGWLGSRTQVITRFTPFLCGAFLFLWFPWDTTGSWLEGVHLIAALCLYDAFFSAMGVAWSALFAETTPNKEARAAAMKYSQFAILFSVNGIAIMEKVSHSLENFGNFQIVAGFMAVLAFFCLLSAGTYRPTLPVHREEDSDREGLLVGSSMAAERPENENDGGSWEHAWKLTKQTLYEKDFVVITATNFLHIMRSIAHLNFASISTELLIPQEILPKGSLRLSIFYGLCTLGPQAFIIGLERVVVALGAGRLLLLSYLCSIASALVFAFFKDYPYGVMLFMLVDAITVHSAQPLFNILFSDYIDGDKARYSRKSPISSFVFALNAFFTKPAQSVAPILIVFVLNHYGYQGFLLSHVPTSKLQNAVQYVLYGTPLILGTLQYCLFSNYSLISRPPKSYMLSTLHAVNELKAWVPCSLLSFSMVPFATCALGIGALSWVTPKSVFVKMDNTLYQAYMRLCLFVFENIAGMKVSLSGDVKELKENKERAVIISNHQTDVDWAIITLIAARHNEAMGGNEKSFRVMVKNAIHYVPLFGWYIFQHGYIYVRRFGEFITSPVLRQLVWLDSLPDPYWLLIFPEGTRFTRTKPKLIAESQEFCRQKGYPVLRNVLTPRSGGLQLALDNLRTLEGVYDITIAYGQTRLPNRAGLAPGMFEYVCGDKERHLHLHIRRFPIAQIPRDRDALRQWLFERYQEKDRLMDQFYEVGHFPDVLIEDELPISLNRTLPPTLFFVGALVLPFFSKKVRTAYLCTIASFPLLIGWLKIRKCV
;
A
#
# COMPACT_ATOMS: atom_id res chain seq x y z
N MET A 1 -77.27 27.41 -17.55
CA MET A 1 -76.65 28.72 -17.80
C MET A 1 -75.80 29.02 -16.58
N SER A 2 -74.47 29.06 -16.59
CA SER A 2 -73.40 28.90 -17.61
C SER A 2 -72.11 29.16 -16.80
N GLU A 3 -71.10 28.27 -16.81
CA GLU A 3 -69.81 28.40 -17.54
C GLU A 3 -68.94 29.59 -17.05
N ASP A 4 -67.64 29.53 -16.72
CA ASP A 4 -66.50 28.60 -16.90
C ASP A 4 -65.44 28.87 -15.77
N GLY A 5 -64.67 27.90 -15.25
CA GLY A 5 -63.28 27.53 -15.63
C GLY A 5 -62.22 28.44 -14.93
N GLU A 6 -61.17 28.06 -14.20
CA GLU A 6 -60.35 26.83 -14.08
C GLU A 6 -59.47 26.94 -12.79
N LEU A 7 -58.93 25.82 -12.28
CA LEU A 7 -58.26 25.62 -10.96
C LEU A 7 -56.72 25.74 -10.99
N ILE A 8 -56.09 26.33 -9.95
CA ILE A 8 -54.67 26.10 -9.55
C ILE A 8 -54.60 26.03 -7.99
N PRO A 9 -53.84 25.11 -7.36
CA PRO A 9 -54.19 24.59 -6.03
C PRO A 9 -53.63 25.36 -4.83
N GLU A 10 -54.48 25.34 -3.79
CA GLU A 10 -54.28 25.65 -2.38
C GLU A 10 -53.27 24.74 -1.68
N ASN A 11 -52.51 25.33 -0.75
CA ASN A 11 -52.23 24.89 0.63
C ASN A 11 -51.05 25.75 1.14
N LEU A 12 -51.09 26.48 2.27
CA LEU A 12 -51.81 26.31 3.52
C LEU A 12 -51.82 27.66 4.30
N ARG A 13 -52.88 27.86 5.08
CA ARG A 13 -53.22 29.05 5.88
C ARG A 13 -52.38 29.22 7.17
N ARG A 14 -51.97 30.49 7.42
CA ARG A 14 -52.01 31.31 8.68
C ARG A 14 -51.27 30.82 9.95
N PRO A 15 -51.04 31.67 11.00
CA PRO A 15 -51.17 33.13 11.13
C PRO A 15 -49.93 33.84 11.77
N ALA A 16 -49.99 35.17 11.90
CA ALA A 16 -49.04 35.99 12.65
C ALA A 16 -49.55 36.33 14.09
N SER A 17 -48.55 36.67 14.93
CA SER A 17 -48.56 37.42 16.20
C SER A 17 -48.82 36.70 17.55
N SER A 18 -47.80 36.65 18.39
CA SER A 18 -47.79 37.40 19.66
C SER A 18 -46.35 37.65 20.12
N SER A 19 -46.10 38.89 20.56
CA SER A 19 -44.84 39.41 21.06
C SER A 19 -44.50 38.86 22.44
N THR A 20 -43.47 38.04 22.53
CA THR A 20 -42.67 37.86 23.74
C THR A 20 -41.30 38.44 23.47
N ALA A 21 -40.82 39.34 24.32
CA ALA A 21 -39.47 39.88 24.27
C ALA A 21 -38.47 38.74 24.01
N SER A 22 -37.84 38.74 22.83
CA SER A 22 -36.93 37.67 22.44
C SER A 22 -35.72 37.73 23.36
N SER A 23 -35.56 36.72 24.21
CA SER A 23 -34.25 36.30 24.69
C SER A 23 -33.26 36.30 23.51
N PRO A 24 -31.99 36.69 23.69
CA PRO A 24 -31.02 36.69 22.60
C PRO A 24 -31.09 35.33 21.90
N LEU A 25 -31.40 35.34 20.60
CA LEU A 25 -31.52 34.12 19.78
C LEU A 25 -30.30 33.24 20.05
N GLN A 26 -30.55 32.10 20.69
CA GLN A 26 -29.48 31.20 21.10
C GLN A 26 -28.90 30.58 19.83
N ARG A 27 -27.69 31.01 19.44
CA ARG A 27 -27.00 30.51 18.24
C ARG A 27 -26.94 28.98 18.28
N THR A 28 -27.29 28.36 17.16
CA THR A 28 -27.29 26.90 16.97
C THR A 28 -26.27 26.52 15.91
N ILE A 29 -25.91 25.22 15.83
CA ILE A 29 -25.00 24.74 14.79
C ILE A 29 -25.58 24.96 13.38
N ALA A 30 -26.91 25.04 13.26
CA ALA A 30 -27.60 25.31 12.00
C ALA A 30 -27.41 26.74 11.48
N ASP A 31 -26.79 27.65 12.26
CA ASP A 31 -26.44 28.99 11.80
C ASP A 31 -25.08 29.03 11.05
N TYR A 32 -24.41 27.88 10.92
CA TYR A 32 -23.09 27.74 10.32
C TYR A 32 -23.10 26.71 9.20
N ASN A 33 -22.55 27.08 8.05
CA ASN A 33 -22.33 26.16 6.93
C ASN A 33 -20.92 25.54 7.04
N THR A 34 -20.84 24.27 7.38
CA THR A 34 -19.58 23.52 7.46
C THR A 34 -18.99 23.30 6.07
N ILE A 35 -17.75 23.74 5.85
CA ILE A 35 -17.06 23.67 4.55
C ILE A 35 -16.15 22.44 4.49
N LYS A 36 -15.22 22.31 5.44
CA LYS A 36 -14.26 21.19 5.46
C LYS A 36 -13.77 20.92 6.88
N GLU A 37 -13.36 19.67 7.12
CA GLU A 37 -12.60 19.33 8.31
C GLU A 37 -11.16 19.88 8.20
N ILE A 38 -10.66 20.51 9.26
CA ILE A 38 -9.31 21.10 9.32
C ILE A 38 -8.42 20.52 10.41
N GLY A 39 -8.96 19.71 11.33
CA GLY A 39 -8.15 19.00 12.32
C GLY A 39 -8.94 17.99 13.13
N GLU A 40 -8.29 16.90 13.55
CA GLU A 40 -8.86 15.86 14.41
C GLU A 40 -8.00 15.73 15.68
N GLY A 41 -8.66 15.74 16.83
CA GLY A 41 -8.07 15.58 18.16
C GLY A 41 -8.64 14.38 18.92
N SER A 42 -8.13 14.14 20.13
CA SER A 42 -8.46 12.93 20.92
C SER A 42 -9.93 12.77 21.34
N PHE A 43 -10.69 13.88 21.40
CA PHE A 43 -12.12 13.90 21.71
C PHE A 43 -12.88 15.01 20.97
N SER A 44 -12.24 15.63 19.97
CA SER A 44 -12.79 16.78 19.24
C SER A 44 -12.37 16.79 17.78
N THR A 45 -13.24 17.30 16.91
CA THR A 45 -12.94 17.54 15.49
C THR A 45 -13.16 19.03 15.19
N VAL A 46 -12.25 19.64 14.43
CA VAL A 46 -12.30 21.05 14.08
C VAL A 46 -12.68 21.20 12.61
N TYR A 47 -13.71 22.00 12.34
CA TYR A 47 -14.22 22.28 11.02
C TYR A 47 -13.99 23.75 10.64
N HIS A 48 -13.59 24.01 9.40
CA HIS A 48 -13.78 25.32 8.79
C HIS A 48 -15.26 25.44 8.39
N ALA A 49 -15.91 26.49 8.88
CA ALA A 49 -17.30 26.79 8.58
C ALA A 49 -17.46 28.28 8.27
N ARG A 50 -18.59 28.64 7.67
CA ARG A 50 -18.97 30.03 7.39
C ARG A 50 -20.29 30.35 8.07
N GLU A 51 -20.33 31.47 8.80
CA GLU A 51 -21.56 31.97 9.41
C GLU A 51 -22.58 32.31 8.31
N MET A 52 -23.81 31.79 8.41
CA MET A 52 -24.82 31.93 7.34
C MET A 52 -25.58 33.25 7.41
N PHE A 53 -25.69 33.83 8.60
CA PHE A 53 -26.42 35.07 8.86
C PHE A 53 -25.47 36.15 9.39
N GLU A 54 -25.82 37.43 9.25
CA GLU A 54 -25.07 38.61 9.72
C GLU A 54 -23.73 38.90 8.99
N THR A 55 -22.65 38.16 9.23
CA THR A 55 -21.29 38.60 8.88
C THR A 55 -20.62 37.85 7.72
N ARG A 56 -21.14 36.67 7.33
CA ARG A 56 -20.51 35.74 6.37
C ARG A 56 -19.03 35.44 6.67
N ARG A 57 -18.62 35.56 7.93
CA ARG A 57 -17.24 35.35 8.37
C ARG A 57 -16.87 33.87 8.36
N ASP A 58 -15.63 33.60 7.98
CA ASP A 58 -15.01 32.28 8.12
C ASP A 58 -14.60 32.03 9.59
N VAL A 59 -15.02 30.89 10.12
CA VAL A 59 -14.81 30.48 11.52
C VAL A 59 -14.27 29.05 11.59
N ALA A 60 -13.59 28.73 12.69
CA ALA A 60 -13.20 27.37 13.03
C ALA A 60 -14.14 26.83 14.11
N ILE A 61 -14.88 25.76 13.86
CA ILE A 61 -15.79 25.13 14.82
C ILE A 61 -15.14 23.87 15.39
N LYS A 62 -14.70 23.93 16.65
CA LYS A 62 -14.22 22.75 17.40
C LYS A 62 -15.40 22.04 18.04
N MET A 63 -15.77 20.89 17.49
CA MET A 63 -16.85 20.01 17.95
C MET A 63 -16.30 18.91 18.85
N CYS A 64 -16.73 18.86 20.12
CA CYS A 64 -16.27 17.91 21.13
C CYS A 64 -17.40 16.96 21.54
N LEU A 65 -17.14 15.64 21.56
CA LEU A 65 -18.13 14.61 21.90
C LEU A 65 -18.34 14.50 23.41
N LYS A 66 -19.54 14.79 23.91
CA LYS A 66 -19.89 14.75 25.35
C LYS A 66 -19.60 13.37 25.96
N GLN A 67 -19.99 12.30 25.28
CA GLN A 67 -19.75 10.94 25.77
C GLN A 67 -18.26 10.61 25.94
N GLN A 68 -17.39 11.10 25.04
CA GLN A 68 -15.95 10.88 25.13
C GLN A 68 -15.32 11.72 26.24
N ILE A 69 -15.73 12.98 26.40
CA ILE A 69 -15.30 13.85 27.51
C ILE A 69 -15.59 13.19 28.86
N LEU A 70 -16.80 12.63 29.02
CA LEU A 70 -17.21 11.92 30.24
C LEU A 70 -16.35 10.68 30.49
N ARG A 71 -16.17 9.82 29.47
CA ARG A 71 -15.36 8.60 29.57
C ARG A 71 -13.90 8.88 29.93
N GLN A 72 -13.34 9.96 29.41
CA GLN A 72 -11.95 10.36 29.66
C GLN A 72 -11.77 11.26 30.90
N LYS A 73 -12.86 11.57 31.63
CA LYS A 73 -12.87 12.47 32.80
C LYS A 73 -12.25 13.86 32.51
N ARG A 74 -12.55 14.43 31.33
CA ARG A 74 -11.98 15.70 30.84
C ARG A 74 -12.87 16.93 31.03
N ILE A 75 -13.95 16.83 31.82
CA ILE A 75 -14.93 17.93 32.02
C ILE A 75 -14.24 19.21 32.49
N ASP A 76 -13.41 19.12 33.53
CA ASP A 76 -12.72 20.27 34.12
C ASP A 76 -11.77 20.96 33.13
N ALA A 77 -11.14 20.19 32.25
CA ALA A 77 -10.25 20.73 31.22
C ALA A 77 -11.04 21.52 30.17
N ILE A 78 -12.18 20.98 29.71
CA ILE A 78 -13.06 21.65 28.72
C ILE A 78 -13.68 22.92 29.30
N MET A 79 -14.14 22.88 30.55
CA MET A 79 -14.68 24.07 31.21
C MET A 79 -13.62 25.15 31.41
N ARG A 80 -12.39 24.74 31.74
CA ARG A 80 -11.26 25.66 31.86
C ARG A 80 -10.88 26.29 30.53
N GLU A 81 -10.78 25.49 29.47
CA GLU A 81 -10.52 25.96 28.11
C GLU A 81 -11.55 27.02 27.70
N LYS A 82 -12.85 26.74 27.92
CA LYS A 82 -13.93 27.69 27.67
C LYS A 82 -13.74 28.99 28.45
N ASN A 83 -13.50 28.91 29.76
CA ASN A 83 -13.43 30.09 30.61
C ASN A 83 -12.22 30.97 30.26
N ILE A 84 -11.05 30.36 30.03
CA ILE A 84 -9.83 31.07 29.62
C ILE A 84 -10.06 31.76 28.27
N LEU A 85 -10.54 31.03 27.26
CA LEU A 85 -10.80 31.60 25.94
C LEU A 85 -11.83 32.72 25.99
N ALA A 86 -12.90 32.57 26.78
CA ALA A 86 -13.90 33.62 26.96
C ALA A 86 -13.28 34.90 27.55
N ARG A 87 -12.37 34.76 28.52
CA ARG A 87 -11.68 35.89 29.16
C ARG A 87 -10.72 36.59 28.20
N LEU A 88 -9.96 35.81 27.43
CA LEU A 88 -9.02 36.29 26.41
C LEU A 88 -9.73 36.93 25.19
N SER A 89 -11.02 36.66 25.00
CA SER A 89 -11.80 37.16 23.86
C SER A 89 -12.67 38.38 24.20
N THR A 90 -12.52 38.93 25.41
CA THR A 90 -13.20 40.19 25.80
C THR A 90 -12.59 41.38 25.06
N LYS A 91 -13.35 42.47 24.92
CA LYS A 91 -12.88 43.69 24.21
C LYS A 91 -11.60 44.28 24.82
N GLU A 92 -11.39 44.11 26.12
CA GLU A 92 -10.23 44.63 26.84
C GLU A 92 -9.00 43.71 26.73
N ASN A 93 -9.20 42.41 26.51
CA ASN A 93 -8.13 41.40 26.54
C ASN A 93 -7.85 40.75 25.18
N ILE A 94 -8.55 41.15 24.11
CA ILE A 94 -8.33 40.60 22.78
C ILE A 94 -6.93 40.98 22.27
N HIS A 95 -6.21 40.00 21.73
CA HIS A 95 -4.86 40.19 21.20
C HIS A 95 -4.76 39.58 19.80
N PRO A 96 -4.10 40.25 18.82
CA PRO A 96 -4.06 39.80 17.44
C PRO A 96 -3.38 38.44 17.25
N PHE A 97 -2.49 38.03 18.16
CA PHE A 97 -1.74 36.77 18.09
C PHE A 97 -2.36 35.62 18.90
N ILE A 98 -3.60 35.75 19.38
CA ILE A 98 -4.28 34.73 20.20
C ILE A 98 -5.61 34.35 19.56
N VAL A 99 -5.94 33.05 19.53
CA VAL A 99 -7.22 32.59 19.00
C VAL A 99 -8.40 33.14 19.82
N GLY A 100 -9.30 33.85 19.14
CA GLY A 100 -10.54 34.35 19.76
C GLY A 100 -11.66 33.32 19.75
N LEU A 101 -12.48 33.31 20.80
CA LEU A 101 -13.74 32.57 20.95
C LEU A 101 -14.91 33.52 20.71
N TYR A 102 -15.66 33.25 19.64
CA TYR A 102 -16.86 34.01 19.31
C TYR A 102 -18.06 33.60 20.16
N CYS A 103 -18.32 32.30 20.26
CA CYS A 103 -19.38 31.74 21.10
C CYS A 103 -19.17 30.24 21.36
N THR A 104 -19.95 29.70 22.29
CA THR A 104 -20.06 28.24 22.51
C THR A 104 -21.49 27.78 22.30
N ILE A 105 -21.66 26.67 21.58
CA ILE A 105 -22.95 26.06 21.27
C ILE A 105 -22.94 24.64 21.85
N GLN A 106 -24.11 24.05 22.11
CA GLN A 106 -24.22 22.65 22.48
C GLN A 106 -25.52 22.03 21.96
N ASP A 107 -25.48 20.73 21.69
CA ASP A 107 -26.67 19.91 21.40
C ASP A 107 -26.75 18.71 22.37
N THR A 108 -27.48 17.66 22.03
CA THR A 108 -27.60 16.45 22.86
C THR A 108 -26.27 15.72 23.06
N ASP A 109 -25.40 15.72 22.05
CA ASP A 109 -24.25 14.81 21.96
C ASP A 109 -22.90 15.53 21.93
N HIS A 110 -22.88 16.83 21.64
CA HIS A 110 -21.69 17.61 21.34
C HIS A 110 -21.67 18.97 22.05
N LEU A 111 -20.45 19.46 22.26
CA LEU A 111 -20.12 20.86 22.60
C LEU A 111 -19.37 21.47 21.42
N TYR A 112 -19.68 22.72 21.07
CA TYR A 112 -19.05 23.42 19.95
C TYR A 112 -18.40 24.71 20.44
N PHE A 113 -17.16 24.95 20.05
CA PHE A 113 -16.45 26.21 20.23
C PHE A 113 -16.31 26.87 18.87
N VAL A 114 -16.89 28.05 18.70
CA VAL A 114 -16.77 28.84 17.47
C VAL A 114 -15.61 29.80 17.62
N LEU A 115 -14.52 29.55 16.91
CA LEU A 115 -13.21 30.15 17.07
C LEU A 115 -12.78 30.95 15.83
N THR A 116 -11.75 31.78 16.00
CA THR A 116 -11.07 32.48 14.90
C THR A 116 -10.45 31.47 13.93
N TYR A 117 -10.67 31.66 12.63
CA TYR A 117 -10.13 30.78 11.60
C TYR A 117 -8.74 31.23 11.13
N ALA A 118 -7.78 30.29 11.14
CA ALA A 118 -6.43 30.47 10.58
C ALA A 118 -6.33 29.71 9.25
N SER A 119 -6.18 30.44 8.13
CA SER A 119 -6.28 29.84 6.78
C SER A 119 -5.03 29.06 6.35
N GLU A 120 -3.86 29.41 6.88
CA GLU A 120 -2.57 28.90 6.39
C GLU A 120 -2.07 27.66 7.14
N GLY A 121 -2.84 27.16 8.11
CA GLY A 121 -2.50 26.00 8.93
C GLY A 121 -1.59 26.35 10.10
N ASP A 122 -0.74 25.41 10.51
CA ASP A 122 0.17 25.53 11.65
C ASP A 122 1.65 25.64 11.22
N LEU A 123 2.48 26.23 12.09
CA LEU A 123 3.92 26.37 11.85
C LEU A 123 4.64 25.02 11.70
N ALA A 124 4.20 23.95 12.36
CA ALA A 124 4.81 22.63 12.20
C ALA A 124 4.63 22.09 10.77
N THR A 125 3.46 22.33 10.17
CA THR A 125 3.14 21.98 8.78
C THR A 125 3.93 22.85 7.79
N ILE A 126 4.09 24.14 8.07
CA ILE A 126 4.89 25.05 7.24
C ILE A 126 6.37 24.63 7.23
N LEU A 127 6.95 24.37 8.41
CA LEU A 127 8.32 23.87 8.51
C LEU A 127 8.52 22.61 7.68
N LYS A 128 7.59 21.64 7.72
CA LYS A 128 7.70 20.40 6.91
C LYS A 128 7.72 20.64 5.39
N LYS A 129 7.14 21.76 4.91
CA LYS A 129 7.09 22.11 3.48
C LYS A 129 8.34 22.86 3.00
N LEU A 130 9.07 23.51 3.91
CA LEU A 130 10.27 24.28 3.56
C LEU A 130 11.46 23.38 3.19
N PRO A 131 12.38 23.86 2.33
CA PRO A 131 13.67 23.22 2.09
C PRO A 131 14.41 22.99 3.40
N ASN A 132 14.97 21.79 3.62
CA ASN A 132 15.65 21.39 4.86
C ASN A 132 14.81 21.47 6.14
N ARG A 133 13.50 21.70 6.03
CA ARG A 133 12.53 21.79 7.13
C ARG A 133 12.81 22.86 8.19
N ARG A 134 13.50 23.94 7.83
CA ARG A 134 13.90 25.02 8.74
C ARG A 134 13.56 26.40 8.18
N PHE A 135 13.36 27.38 9.05
CA PHE A 135 13.31 28.80 8.72
C PHE A 135 14.71 29.38 8.56
N ASP A 136 14.82 30.46 7.79
CA ASP A 136 15.99 31.32 7.90
C ASP A 136 15.98 32.11 9.22
N GLU A 137 17.09 32.77 9.55
CA GLU A 137 17.21 33.47 10.83
C GLU A 137 16.20 34.61 10.97
N ALA A 138 15.88 35.33 9.88
CA ALA A 138 14.93 36.44 9.91
C ALA A 138 13.50 35.95 10.18
N GLN A 139 13.09 34.87 9.51
CA GLN A 139 11.83 34.18 9.73
C GLN A 139 11.72 33.64 11.15
N ALA A 140 12.75 32.95 11.64
CA ALA A 140 12.80 32.40 12.99
C ALA A 140 12.70 33.52 14.04
N ARG A 141 13.41 34.63 13.83
CA ARG A 141 13.37 35.81 14.70
C ARG A 141 11.98 36.44 14.76
N PHE A 142 11.35 36.64 13.60
CA PHE A 142 10.02 37.22 13.48
C PHE A 142 8.96 36.39 14.24
N TYR A 143 8.82 35.10 13.90
CA TYR A 143 7.81 34.24 14.54
C TYR A 143 8.09 34.00 16.03
N THR A 144 9.36 34.01 16.44
CA THR A 144 9.71 33.91 17.87
C THR A 144 9.31 35.18 18.63
N ALA A 145 9.48 36.36 18.03
CA ALA A 145 9.06 37.62 18.64
C ALA A 145 7.53 37.69 18.80
N GLU A 146 6.76 37.29 17.79
CA GLU A 146 5.29 37.24 17.92
C GLU A 146 4.83 36.26 18.99
N LEU A 147 5.51 35.11 19.10
CA LEU A 147 5.22 34.13 20.15
C LEU A 147 5.50 34.70 21.53
N VAL A 148 6.63 35.40 21.71
CA VAL A 148 6.98 36.07 22.97
C VAL A 148 5.95 37.15 23.33
N GLU A 149 5.48 37.93 22.36
CA GLU A 149 4.44 38.94 22.56
C GLU A 149 3.09 38.31 22.98
N ALA A 150 2.69 37.22 22.31
CA ALA A 150 1.47 36.49 22.67
C ALA A 150 1.53 35.89 24.09
N LEU A 151 2.71 35.40 24.50
CA LEU A 151 2.94 34.84 25.83
C LEU A 151 2.96 35.92 26.91
N ASP A 152 3.62 37.05 26.66
CA ASP A 152 3.61 38.22 27.56
C ASP A 152 2.17 38.67 27.87
N HIS A 153 1.34 38.76 26.83
CA HIS A 153 -0.07 39.13 26.98
C HIS A 153 -0.84 38.16 27.89
N ILE A 154 -0.78 36.84 27.65
CA ILE A 154 -1.51 35.88 28.50
C ILE A 154 -0.95 35.81 29.92
N HIS A 155 0.37 35.96 30.10
CA HIS A 155 1.03 35.99 31.40
C HIS A 155 0.62 37.24 32.20
N SER A 156 0.48 38.40 31.56
CA SER A 156 0.01 39.63 32.22
C SER A 156 -1.40 39.50 32.79
N LEU A 157 -2.22 38.65 32.16
CA LEU A 157 -3.55 38.32 32.65
C LEU A 157 -3.50 37.19 33.70
N GLY A 158 -2.37 36.53 33.89
CA GLY A 158 -2.21 35.42 34.83
C GLY A 158 -2.67 34.07 34.27
N VAL A 159 -2.52 33.85 32.96
CA VAL A 159 -2.77 32.57 32.29
C VAL A 159 -1.45 31.99 31.80
N ILE A 160 -1.17 30.74 32.16
CA ILE A 160 -0.01 29.96 31.68
C ILE A 160 -0.51 28.95 30.65
N HIS A 161 0.11 28.87 29.47
CA HIS A 161 -0.32 28.02 28.36
C HIS A 161 -0.01 26.54 28.59
N ARG A 162 1.24 26.22 28.99
CA ARG A 162 1.78 24.87 29.31
C ARG A 162 1.88 23.85 28.17
N ASP A 163 1.41 24.17 26.97
CA ASP A 163 1.55 23.29 25.77
C ASP A 163 1.92 24.11 24.51
N VAL A 164 2.88 25.03 24.65
CA VAL A 164 3.40 25.80 23.51
C VAL A 164 4.26 24.89 22.64
N LYS A 165 3.92 24.78 21.35
CA LYS A 165 4.64 24.01 20.33
C LYS A 165 4.25 24.47 18.93
N PRO A 166 5.06 24.19 17.89
CA PRO A 166 4.74 24.60 16.51
C PRO A 166 3.38 24.12 15.98
N ASP A 167 2.87 22.98 16.45
CA ASP A 167 1.53 22.47 16.07
C ASP A 167 0.39 23.35 16.61
N ASN A 168 0.62 24.09 17.70
CA ASN A 168 -0.36 24.95 18.36
C ASN A 168 -0.21 26.44 17.97
N ILE A 169 0.77 26.76 17.14
CA ILE A 169 1.00 28.11 16.60
C ILE A 169 0.49 28.15 15.16
N LEU A 170 -0.72 28.66 14.99
CA LEU A 170 -1.40 28.74 13.69
C LEU A 170 -0.97 29.98 12.92
N ILE A 171 -1.23 30.03 11.61
CA ILE A 171 -0.91 31.18 10.74
C ILE A 171 -2.17 31.72 10.07
N GLN A 172 -2.36 33.03 10.24
CA GLN A 172 -3.45 33.79 9.64
C GLN A 172 -3.20 34.03 8.14
N ALA A 173 -4.25 34.43 7.42
CA ALA A 173 -4.14 34.88 6.03
C ALA A 173 -3.14 36.06 5.85
N SER A 174 -2.97 36.88 6.89
CA SER A 174 -2.01 37.98 6.92
C SER A 174 -0.55 37.53 7.05
N GLY A 175 -0.29 36.28 7.43
CA GLY A 175 1.05 35.74 7.72
C GLY A 175 1.46 35.81 9.20
N HIS A 176 0.70 36.48 10.05
CA HIS A 176 0.93 36.54 11.50
C HIS A 176 0.45 35.28 12.22
N ILE A 177 1.01 35.02 13.42
CA ILE A 177 0.61 33.85 14.22
C ILE A 177 -0.76 33.99 14.90
N LEU A 178 -1.34 32.84 15.28
CA LEU A 178 -2.40 32.68 16.26
C LEU A 178 -2.04 31.54 17.21
N LEU A 179 -1.78 31.86 18.48
CA LEU A 179 -1.61 30.86 19.53
C LEU A 179 -2.96 30.22 19.85
N SER A 180 -2.99 28.88 19.87
CA SER A 180 -4.20 28.07 20.02
C SER A 180 -4.03 26.90 21.00
N ASP A 181 -5.13 26.22 21.31
CA ASP A 181 -5.22 25.07 22.23
C ASP A 181 -4.92 25.36 23.72
N PHE A 182 -5.85 26.08 24.35
CA PHE A 182 -5.82 26.39 25.79
C PHE A 182 -6.35 25.24 26.68
N GLY A 183 -6.52 24.02 26.14
CA GLY A 183 -7.04 22.86 26.88
C GLY A 183 -6.16 22.43 28.07
N SER A 184 -4.87 22.74 28.00
CA SER A 184 -3.88 22.48 29.05
C SER A 184 -3.54 23.71 29.89
N ALA A 185 -4.11 24.88 29.60
CA ALA A 185 -3.77 26.11 30.29
C ALA A 185 -4.16 26.11 31.78
N LYS A 186 -3.60 27.05 32.54
CA LYS A 186 -3.85 27.21 33.98
C LYS A 186 -3.87 28.68 34.38
N GLU A 187 -4.80 29.05 35.27
CA GLU A 187 -4.85 30.40 35.85
C GLU A 187 -4.02 30.47 37.15
N LEU A 188 -3.26 31.56 37.31
CA LEU A 188 -2.40 31.84 38.47
C LEU A 188 -3.21 32.19 39.75
N SER A 189 -4.43 32.69 39.62
CA SER A 189 -5.33 32.98 40.77
C SER A 189 -5.62 31.74 41.64
N ALA A 190 -5.66 30.55 41.04
CA ALA A 190 -5.86 29.28 41.73
C ALA A 190 -4.66 28.82 42.59
N ILE A 191 -3.52 29.52 42.54
CA ILE A 191 -2.31 29.20 43.34
C ILE A 191 -2.30 29.97 44.67
N LYS A 192 -3.03 31.09 44.78
CA LYS A 192 -3.03 31.95 45.97
C LYS A 192 -4.14 31.65 47.01
N GLU A 193 -5.15 30.85 46.66
CA GLU A 193 -6.32 30.57 47.52
C GLU A 193 -6.29 29.20 48.25
N ALA A 194 -5.12 28.73 48.69
CA ALA A 194 -5.05 27.67 49.69
C ALA A 194 -4.54 28.25 51.02
N PRO A 195 -5.42 28.58 51.99
CA PRO A 195 -4.99 29.03 53.31
C PRO A 195 -4.22 27.92 54.01
N ALA A 196 -3.09 28.27 54.62
CA ALA A 196 -2.14 27.37 55.27
C ALA A 196 -2.57 26.86 56.67
N GLU A 197 -3.87 26.67 56.93
CA GLU A 197 -4.38 26.43 58.29
C GLU A 197 -5.40 25.29 58.41
N ASN A 198 -5.14 24.11 57.84
CA ASN A 198 -5.84 22.89 58.28
C ASN A 198 -4.82 21.76 58.54
N PRO A 199 -5.04 20.91 59.57
CA PRO A 199 -4.11 19.84 59.93
C PRO A 199 -3.98 18.81 58.79
N PRO A 200 -2.89 18.00 58.78
CA PRO A 200 -2.53 17.18 57.62
C PRO A 200 -3.57 16.09 57.40
N ASP A 201 -4.47 16.34 56.46
CA ASP A 201 -5.28 15.32 55.83
C ASP A 201 -4.34 14.51 54.91
N ASP A 202 -4.31 13.19 55.08
CA ASP A 202 -3.46 12.21 54.35
C ASP A 202 -3.77 12.12 52.83
N ARG A 203 -4.45 13.13 52.27
CA ARG A 203 -4.66 13.28 50.84
C ARG A 203 -3.41 13.90 50.20
N PRO A 204 -2.75 13.23 49.23
CA PRO A 204 -1.56 13.76 48.60
C PRO A 204 -1.86 15.14 47.98
N LYS A 205 -1.09 16.17 48.40
CA LYS A 205 -1.07 17.49 47.76
C LYS A 205 -1.13 17.31 46.25
N ARG A 206 -2.15 17.91 45.60
CA ARG A 206 -2.42 17.75 44.15
C ARG A 206 -1.12 17.95 43.36
N ARG A 207 -0.54 16.83 42.88
CA ARG A 207 0.62 16.83 41.98
C ARG A 207 0.27 17.68 40.76
N ALA A 208 1.20 18.51 40.28
CA ALA A 208 1.02 19.24 39.03
C ALA A 208 0.63 18.24 37.93
N SER A 209 -0.47 18.50 37.22
CA SER A 209 -0.96 17.63 36.16
C SER A 209 0.11 17.52 35.06
N PHE A 210 0.63 16.31 34.81
CA PHE A 210 1.53 16.02 33.69
C PHE A 210 0.74 16.13 32.37
N VAL A 211 0.97 17.19 31.60
CA VAL A 211 0.35 17.47 30.28
C VAL A 211 1.42 18.05 29.37
N GLY A 212 1.45 17.65 28.09
CA GLY A 212 2.37 18.19 27.08
C GLY A 212 2.94 17.12 26.14
N THR A 213 3.41 17.55 24.97
CA THR A 213 4.18 16.71 24.03
C THR A 213 5.58 16.46 24.59
N ALA A 214 6.06 15.21 24.61
CA ALA A 214 7.25 14.80 25.38
C ALA A 214 8.51 15.65 25.17
N GLN A 215 8.71 16.20 23.96
CA GLN A 215 9.84 17.04 23.57
C GLN A 215 9.80 18.46 24.17
N PHE A 216 8.63 18.93 24.60
CA PHE A 216 8.40 20.29 25.13
C PHE A 216 8.19 20.31 26.65
N VAL A 217 8.11 19.13 27.28
CA VAL A 217 7.94 19.02 28.75
C VAL A 217 9.13 19.67 29.47
N THR A 218 8.85 20.40 30.55
CA THR A 218 9.89 21.08 31.34
C THR A 218 10.46 20.20 32.46
N PRO A 219 11.70 20.45 32.93
CA PRO A 219 12.32 19.70 34.02
C PRO A 219 11.49 19.68 35.32
N GLU A 220 10.87 20.80 35.70
CA GLU A 220 10.04 20.97 36.89
C GLU A 220 8.74 20.16 36.81
N MET A 221 8.14 20.05 35.60
CA MET A 221 6.98 19.18 35.36
C MET A 221 7.35 17.71 35.57
N LEU A 222 8.54 17.28 35.12
CA LEU A 222 9.03 15.92 35.32
C LEU A 222 9.33 15.60 36.79
N LYS A 223 9.77 16.61 37.56
CA LYS A 223 10.01 16.50 39.00
C LYS A 223 8.71 16.60 39.82
N GLY A 224 7.56 16.90 39.18
CA GLY A 224 6.28 17.11 39.84
C GLY A 224 6.23 18.38 40.71
N GLN A 225 7.11 19.34 40.42
CA GLN A 225 7.20 20.63 41.10
C GLN A 225 6.08 21.58 40.62
N PRO A 226 5.77 22.65 41.38
CA PRO A 226 4.91 23.72 40.89
C PRO A 226 5.43 24.30 39.57
N VAL A 227 4.51 24.62 38.67
CA VAL A 227 4.81 25.18 37.34
C VAL A 227 4.24 26.60 37.29
N ASP A 228 5.07 27.54 36.86
CA ASP A 228 4.77 28.95 36.66
C ASP A 228 4.90 29.34 35.17
N GLU A 229 4.81 30.63 34.85
CA GLU A 229 4.94 31.17 33.49
C GLU A 229 6.28 30.86 32.80
N THR A 230 7.33 30.54 33.57
CA THR A 230 8.66 30.25 32.99
C THR A 230 8.69 28.94 32.20
N CYS A 231 7.66 28.09 32.33
CA CYS A 231 7.55 26.87 31.52
C CYS A 231 7.30 27.20 30.04
N ASP A 232 6.58 28.28 29.76
CA ASP A 232 6.29 28.69 28.38
C ASP A 232 7.55 29.29 27.73
N TYR A 233 8.41 29.97 28.50
CA TYR A 233 9.73 30.43 28.01
C TYR A 233 10.69 29.28 27.67
N TRP A 234 10.66 28.17 28.43
CA TRP A 234 11.37 26.95 28.02
C TRP A 234 10.88 26.46 26.65
N ALA A 235 9.56 26.43 26.43
CA ALA A 235 8.98 26.01 25.17
C ALA A 235 9.30 26.96 24.00
N VAL A 236 9.49 28.27 24.26
CA VAL A 236 10.04 29.21 23.27
C VAL A 236 11.45 28.78 22.84
N GLY A 237 12.32 28.42 23.79
CA GLY A 237 13.68 27.94 23.49
C GLY A 237 13.68 26.65 22.66
N VAL A 238 12.81 25.70 22.99
CA VAL A 238 12.63 24.45 22.21
C VAL A 238 12.13 24.77 20.80
N SER A 239 11.16 25.68 20.66
CA SER A 239 10.57 26.07 19.38
C SER A 239 11.58 26.79 18.48
N LEU A 240 12.35 27.74 19.02
CA LEU A 240 13.39 28.47 18.26
C LEU A 240 14.48 27.52 17.75
N PHE A 241 14.92 26.57 18.57
CA PHE A 241 15.85 25.54 18.11
C PHE A 241 15.27 24.73 16.94
N GLN A 242 13.99 24.36 17.03
CA GLN A 242 13.32 23.61 15.97
C GLN A 242 13.13 24.45 14.70
N PHE A 243 12.82 25.74 14.83
CA PHE A 243 12.71 26.67 13.71
C PHE A 243 14.00 26.73 12.90
N LEU A 244 15.16 26.79 13.56
CA LEU A 244 16.46 26.94 12.90
C LEU A 244 17.09 25.62 12.43
N THR A 245 16.67 24.47 12.98
CA THR A 245 17.29 23.17 12.65
C THR A 245 16.37 22.18 11.94
N GLY A 246 15.06 22.38 12.00
CA GLY A 246 14.06 21.40 11.55
C GLY A 246 13.94 20.15 12.42
N HIS A 247 14.65 20.11 13.56
CA HIS A 247 14.72 18.97 14.47
C HIS A 247 14.46 19.41 15.92
N HIS A 248 13.95 18.50 16.76
CA HIS A 248 13.77 18.79 18.19
C HIS A 248 15.13 18.78 18.93
N CYS A 249 15.35 19.74 19.84
CA CYS A 249 16.56 19.78 20.67
C CYS A 249 16.69 18.54 21.57
N PHE A 250 15.57 18.09 22.17
CA PHE A 250 15.48 16.85 22.91
C PHE A 250 14.74 15.81 22.07
N HIS A 251 15.46 14.83 21.56
CA HIS A 251 14.88 13.70 20.83
C HIS A 251 15.59 12.41 21.22
N ASP A 252 14.81 11.34 21.27
CA ASP A 252 15.29 9.99 21.55
C ASP A 252 14.19 8.97 21.17
N GLU A 253 14.47 7.68 21.29
CA GLU A 253 13.58 6.60 20.85
C GLU A 253 12.34 6.40 21.72
N SER A 254 12.38 6.89 22.96
CA SER A 254 11.26 6.81 23.90
C SER A 254 11.10 8.09 24.70
N GLU A 255 9.87 8.39 25.10
CA GLU A 255 9.55 9.54 25.96
C GLU A 255 10.39 9.52 27.24
N TYR A 256 10.61 8.35 27.83
CA TYR A 256 11.48 8.21 29.01
C TYR A 256 12.92 8.70 28.76
N LEU A 257 13.51 8.35 27.61
CA LEU A 257 14.86 8.81 27.27
C LEU A 257 14.87 10.31 26.96
N ILE A 258 13.85 10.83 26.27
CA ILE A 258 13.66 12.27 26.07
C ILE A 258 13.60 13.00 27.43
N PHE A 259 12.85 12.46 28.40
CA PHE A 259 12.77 13.00 29.76
C PHE A 259 14.13 12.96 30.48
N GLN A 260 14.91 11.88 30.33
CA GLN A 260 16.27 11.82 30.87
C GLN A 260 17.18 12.89 30.26
N ARG A 261 17.06 13.16 28.95
CA ARG A 261 17.83 14.22 28.28
C ARG A 261 17.40 15.60 28.76
N ILE A 262 16.10 15.85 28.94
CA ILE A 262 15.58 17.09 29.51
C ILE A 262 16.14 17.30 30.92
N GLN A 263 16.03 16.29 31.79
CA GLN A 263 16.52 16.36 33.18
C GLN A 263 18.03 16.62 33.29
N LYS A 264 18.81 16.13 32.33
CA LYS A 264 20.27 16.31 32.26
C LYS A 264 20.70 17.48 31.36
N LEU A 265 19.76 18.21 30.78
CA LEU A 265 19.99 19.25 29.78
C LEU A 265 20.90 18.82 28.61
N LEU A 266 20.64 17.63 28.04
CA LEU A 266 21.48 17.02 27.00
C LEU A 266 20.96 17.26 25.59
N TYR A 267 21.43 18.33 24.96
CA TYR A 267 21.22 18.64 23.54
C TYR A 267 22.50 19.23 22.92
N LYS A 268 22.60 19.28 21.59
CA LYS A 268 23.77 19.82 20.87
C LYS A 268 23.32 20.76 19.75
N PHE A 269 24.06 21.84 19.55
CA PHE A 269 23.88 22.73 18.41
C PHE A 269 24.66 22.23 17.19
N PRO A 270 24.10 22.34 15.97
CA PRO A 270 24.85 22.24 14.72
C PRO A 270 25.98 23.28 14.62
N GLU A 271 26.97 23.02 13.76
CA GLU A 271 28.08 23.94 13.52
C GLU A 271 27.63 25.27 12.88
N ASP A 272 26.56 25.24 12.07
CA ASP A 272 25.98 26.39 11.35
C ASP A 272 24.90 27.16 12.15
N PHE A 273 24.78 26.95 13.46
CA PHE A 273 23.73 27.57 14.27
C PHE A 273 24.07 29.05 14.62
N PRO A 274 23.18 30.02 14.36
CA PRO A 274 23.46 31.45 14.60
C PRO A 274 23.80 31.77 16.06
N GLU A 275 24.83 32.58 16.28
CA GLU A 275 25.38 32.84 17.62
C GLU A 275 24.37 33.51 18.58
N ASN A 276 23.72 34.58 18.13
CA ASN A 276 22.69 35.26 18.92
C ASN A 276 21.49 34.34 19.22
N ALA A 277 21.07 33.51 18.27
CA ALA A 277 20.02 32.52 18.51
C ALA A 277 20.48 31.45 19.51
N ARG A 278 21.75 31.03 19.44
CA ARG A 278 22.34 30.03 20.35
C ARG A 278 22.34 30.54 21.78
N ASN A 279 22.76 31.79 21.98
CA ASN A 279 22.77 32.43 23.30
C ASN A 279 21.35 32.50 23.87
N LEU A 280 20.36 32.89 23.07
CA LEU A 280 18.96 32.92 23.49
C LEU A 280 18.45 31.53 23.90
N VAL A 281 18.72 30.48 23.10
CA VAL A 281 18.31 29.10 23.43
C VAL A 281 18.97 28.62 24.73
N VAL A 282 20.27 28.93 24.93
CA VAL A 282 20.98 28.58 26.17
C VAL A 282 20.37 29.29 27.39
N ASP A 283 19.98 30.55 27.22
CA ASP A 283 19.40 31.36 28.28
C ASP A 283 17.94 30.99 28.63
N LEU A 284 17.21 30.38 27.70
CA LEU A 284 15.85 29.87 27.90
C LEU A 284 15.85 28.42 28.40
N LEU A 285 16.74 27.55 27.89
CA LEU A 285 16.83 26.15 28.28
C LEU A 285 17.69 25.98 29.54
N VAL A 286 17.23 26.56 30.65
CA VAL A 286 17.84 26.45 31.98
C VAL A 286 17.01 25.52 32.87
N LEU A 287 17.67 24.59 33.58
CA LEU A 287 17.00 23.59 34.42
C LEU A 287 16.20 24.22 35.56
N GLU A 288 16.76 25.25 36.20
CA GLU A 288 16.10 26.01 37.26
C GLU A 288 15.15 27.06 36.65
N PRO A 289 13.84 27.00 36.93
CA PRO A 289 12.83 27.90 36.37
C PRO A 289 13.17 29.39 36.51
N ASN A 290 13.60 29.81 37.71
CA ASN A 290 13.96 31.20 38.00
C ASN A 290 15.23 31.66 37.28
N GLY A 291 16.08 30.75 36.82
CA GLY A 291 17.28 31.07 36.06
C GLY A 291 17.03 31.31 34.57
N ARG A 292 15.81 31.09 34.06
CA ARG A 292 15.46 31.29 32.64
C ARG A 292 15.30 32.77 32.33
N LEU A 293 15.83 33.21 31.18
CA LEU A 293 15.60 34.56 30.70
C LEU A 293 14.09 34.79 30.49
N GLY A 294 13.56 35.90 30.99
CA GLY A 294 12.11 36.14 31.04
C GLY A 294 11.48 35.90 32.42
N SER A 295 12.16 35.18 33.32
CA SER A 295 11.71 35.01 34.71
C SER A 295 11.79 36.33 35.48
N SER A 296 10.99 36.46 36.55
CA SER A 296 11.02 37.65 37.42
C SER A 296 12.40 37.89 38.08
N GLU A 297 13.14 36.82 38.39
CA GLU A 297 14.50 36.89 38.97
C GLU A 297 15.58 37.20 37.92
N ARG A 298 15.28 37.02 36.62
CA ARG A 298 16.18 37.28 35.50
C ARG A 298 15.59 38.36 34.56
N GLY A 299 15.28 39.51 35.17
CA GLY A 299 14.91 40.76 34.47
C GLY A 299 13.53 40.78 33.81
N GLY A 300 12.75 39.71 33.95
CA GLY A 300 11.40 39.60 33.39
C GLY A 300 11.37 39.63 31.87
N ILE A 301 10.18 39.88 31.33
CA ILE A 301 9.95 39.97 29.88
C ILE A 301 10.78 41.07 29.22
N ALA A 302 11.13 42.14 29.95
CA ALA A 302 11.92 43.26 29.43
C ALA A 302 13.31 42.80 28.96
N ASP A 303 14.01 42.02 29.79
CA ASP A 303 15.33 41.47 29.45
C ASP A 303 15.27 40.45 28.31
N LEU A 304 14.18 39.66 28.24
CA LEU A 304 13.94 38.75 27.11
C LEU A 304 13.74 39.52 25.79
N LYS A 305 12.94 40.58 25.80
CA LYS A 305 12.70 41.44 24.62
C LYS A 305 13.92 42.24 24.20
N SER A 306 14.83 42.57 25.13
CA SER A 306 16.09 43.28 24.85
C SER A 306 17.26 42.38 24.43
N HIS A 307 17.07 41.06 24.34
CA HIS A 307 18.13 40.14 23.97
C HIS A 307 18.66 40.45 22.54
N PRO A 308 19.99 40.37 22.27
CA PRO A 308 20.59 40.73 20.98
C PRO A 308 19.99 40.04 19.75
N PHE A 309 19.42 38.84 19.92
CA PHE A 309 18.68 38.14 18.87
C PHE A 309 17.50 38.97 18.30
N PHE A 310 16.89 39.84 19.11
CA PHE A 310 15.77 40.69 18.73
C PHE A 310 16.15 42.14 18.43
N GLU A 311 17.45 42.49 18.40
CA GLU A 311 17.92 43.88 18.22
C GLU A 311 17.38 44.55 16.95
N ALA A 312 17.18 43.77 15.88
CA ALA A 312 16.67 44.27 14.60
C ALA A 312 15.13 44.41 14.52
N LEU A 313 14.40 44.18 15.62
CA LEU A 313 12.93 44.22 15.64
C LEU A 313 12.38 45.44 16.36
N ASP A 314 11.33 46.02 15.78
CA ASP A 314 10.50 47.03 16.45
C ASP A 314 9.29 46.36 17.12
N TRP A 315 9.42 46.08 18.41
CA TRP A 315 8.37 45.47 19.22
C TRP A 315 7.05 46.25 19.22
N LYS A 316 7.09 47.60 19.11
CA LYS A 316 5.87 48.42 19.18
C LYS A 316 4.98 48.27 17.94
N ASN A 317 5.60 48.06 16.79
CA ASN A 317 4.92 47.96 15.50
C ASN A 317 4.85 46.51 14.98
N LEU A 318 5.16 45.51 15.81
CA LEU A 318 5.22 44.10 15.41
C LEU A 318 3.88 43.62 14.81
N THR A 319 2.75 44.02 15.39
CA THR A 319 1.39 43.67 14.90
C THR A 319 1.04 44.29 13.54
N SER A 320 1.76 45.33 13.13
CA SER A 320 1.58 46.02 11.84
C SER A 320 2.73 45.78 10.87
N SER A 321 3.76 45.05 11.29
CA SER A 321 4.93 44.76 10.48
C SER A 321 4.61 43.72 9.41
N GLU A 322 5.17 43.84 8.22
CA GLU A 322 4.95 42.86 7.14
C GLU A 322 5.65 41.55 7.48
N PRO A 323 4.93 40.41 7.60
CA PRO A 323 5.56 39.12 7.87
C PRO A 323 6.55 38.74 6.76
N PRO A 324 7.63 38.01 7.08
CA PRO A 324 8.63 37.63 6.10
C PRO A 324 8.01 36.83 4.95
N LYS A 325 8.27 37.27 3.71
CA LYS A 325 7.70 36.70 2.47
C LYS A 325 7.84 35.17 2.47
N LYS A 326 6.76 34.48 2.08
CA LYS A 326 6.74 33.04 1.85
C LYS A 326 7.86 32.67 0.88
N SER A 327 8.94 32.08 1.37
CA SER A 327 10.01 31.53 0.54
C SER A 327 9.46 30.33 -0.24
N GLY A 328 8.80 30.60 -1.37
CA GLY A 328 8.18 29.56 -2.20
C GLY A 328 7.12 29.99 -3.23
N GLU A 329 6.85 31.28 -3.45
CA GLU A 329 6.16 31.71 -4.68
C GLU A 329 7.16 31.71 -5.84
N ILE A 330 7.36 30.53 -6.41
CA ILE A 330 7.49 30.44 -7.86
C ILE A 330 6.07 30.68 -8.38
N ASP A 331 5.89 31.69 -9.22
CA ASP A 331 4.69 31.87 -10.04
C ASP A 331 4.45 30.60 -10.89
N GLU A 332 3.82 29.59 -10.30
CA GLU A 332 3.06 28.59 -11.03
C GLU A 332 1.59 29.01 -10.95
N PRO A 333 0.91 29.21 -12.10
CA PRO A 333 -0.49 29.58 -12.09
C PRO A 333 -1.29 28.49 -11.37
N LEU A 334 -2.32 28.93 -10.64
CA LEU A 334 -3.34 28.10 -9.99
C LEU A 334 -3.93 27.07 -10.96
N SER A 335 -3.27 25.92 -11.10
CA SER A 335 -3.83 24.73 -11.71
C SER A 335 -3.30 23.49 -10.99
N GLU A 336 -4.22 22.87 -10.23
CA GLU A 336 -4.26 21.46 -9.88
C GLU A 336 -3.37 20.96 -8.73
N MET A 337 -4.07 20.50 -7.69
CA MET A 337 -3.63 19.52 -6.70
C MET A 337 -3.16 18.24 -7.40
N ARG A 338 -1.88 18.17 -7.79
CA ARG A 338 -1.28 16.98 -8.43
C ARG A 338 -0.53 16.12 -7.41
N VAL A 339 -0.88 14.83 -7.38
CA VAL A 339 -0.14 13.78 -6.66
C VAL A 339 1.20 13.57 -7.39
N LYS A 340 2.32 13.93 -6.76
CA LYS A 340 3.66 13.70 -7.33
C LYS A 340 4.03 12.21 -7.23
N VAL A 341 4.28 11.58 -8.38
CA VAL A 341 4.72 10.18 -8.47
C VAL A 341 6.25 10.11 -8.51
N ASN A 342 6.87 9.53 -7.47
CA ASN A 342 8.35 9.40 -7.37
C ASN A 342 8.88 8.01 -7.78
N ASN A 343 8.02 7.08 -8.21
CA ASN A 343 8.40 5.70 -8.54
C ASN A 343 8.11 5.39 -10.02
N PRO A 344 9.12 5.03 -10.85
CA PRO A 344 8.93 4.74 -12.27
C PRO A 344 7.94 3.59 -12.52
N LEU A 345 7.96 2.55 -11.69
CA LEU A 345 7.05 1.41 -11.82
C LEU A 345 5.59 1.81 -11.62
N MET A 346 5.36 2.76 -10.70
CA MET A 346 4.02 3.29 -10.44
C MET A 346 3.55 4.20 -11.58
N ALA A 347 4.44 5.01 -12.15
CA ALA A 347 4.13 5.82 -13.33
C ALA A 347 3.75 4.94 -14.53
N VAL A 348 4.55 3.91 -14.82
CA VAL A 348 4.27 2.91 -15.86
C VAL A 348 2.94 2.19 -15.61
N GLY A 349 2.67 1.77 -14.37
CA GLY A 349 1.43 1.09 -14.00
C GLY A 349 0.19 1.97 -14.11
N LEU A 350 0.25 3.23 -13.67
CA LEU A 350 -0.87 4.18 -13.75
C LEU A 350 -1.21 4.53 -15.20
N ALA A 351 -0.20 4.79 -16.03
CA ALA A 351 -0.41 5.04 -17.44
C ALA A 351 -0.96 3.81 -18.17
N GLN A 352 -0.47 2.60 -17.85
CA GLN A 352 -1.03 1.36 -18.38
C GLN A 352 -2.49 1.18 -18.00
N PHE A 353 -2.85 1.43 -16.74
CA PHE A 353 -4.22 1.28 -16.26
C PHE A 353 -5.18 2.17 -17.06
N ALA A 354 -4.82 3.44 -17.23
CA ALA A 354 -5.61 4.40 -17.97
C ALA A 354 -5.76 4.02 -19.45
N LEU A 355 -4.65 3.69 -20.14
CA LEU A 355 -4.69 3.28 -21.54
C LEU A 355 -5.51 2.00 -21.74
N SER A 356 -5.34 1.01 -20.87
CA SER A 356 -6.14 -0.23 -20.94
C SER A 356 -7.60 0.01 -20.63
N LEU A 357 -7.95 0.87 -19.68
CA LEU A 357 -9.34 1.20 -19.34
C LEU A 357 -10.08 1.78 -20.55
N LEU A 358 -9.49 2.78 -21.23
CA LEU A 358 -10.08 3.39 -22.41
C LEU A 358 -10.15 2.40 -23.59
N GLN A 359 -9.07 1.66 -23.82
CA GLN A 359 -8.98 0.72 -24.94
C GLN A 359 -9.99 -0.42 -24.84
N VAL A 360 -10.17 -0.98 -23.66
CA VAL A 360 -11.08 -2.12 -23.43
C VAL A 360 -12.53 -1.69 -23.70
N VAL A 361 -12.92 -0.49 -23.25
CA VAL A 361 -14.26 0.06 -23.54
C VAL A 361 -14.43 0.34 -25.03
N PHE A 362 -13.45 1.00 -25.65
CA PHE A 362 -13.46 1.27 -27.08
C PHE A 362 -13.66 -0.02 -27.89
N MET A 363 -12.77 -1.01 -27.73
CA MET A 363 -12.80 -2.28 -28.46
C MET A 363 -14.12 -3.04 -28.28
N PHE A 364 -14.72 -3.00 -27.09
CA PHE A 364 -15.93 -3.77 -26.81
C PHE A 364 -17.22 -3.11 -27.34
N PHE A 365 -17.30 -1.78 -27.31
CA PHE A 365 -18.55 -1.06 -27.54
C PHE A 365 -18.63 -0.32 -28.87
N TYR A 366 -17.52 0.11 -29.50
CA TYR A 366 -17.60 1.03 -30.64
C TYR A 366 -18.44 0.48 -31.81
N VAL A 367 -18.24 -0.78 -32.21
CA VAL A 367 -19.03 -1.40 -33.29
C VAL A 367 -20.52 -1.45 -32.92
N LYS A 368 -20.83 -1.87 -31.68
CA LYS A 368 -22.20 -2.02 -31.20
C LYS A 368 -22.93 -0.67 -31.17
N VAL A 369 -22.27 0.37 -30.69
CA VAL A 369 -22.85 1.72 -30.60
C VAL A 369 -23.12 2.27 -32.01
N TYR A 370 -22.13 2.25 -32.90
CA TYR A 370 -22.29 2.85 -34.22
C TYR A 370 -23.30 2.11 -35.12
N LEU A 371 -23.37 0.78 -35.04
CA LEU A 371 -24.34 0.01 -35.82
C LEU A 371 -25.73 -0.03 -35.19
N ASN A 372 -25.84 -0.25 -33.87
CA ASN A 372 -27.12 -0.52 -33.23
C ASN A 372 -27.77 0.71 -32.59
N VAL A 373 -26.98 1.73 -32.20
CA VAL A 373 -27.47 2.94 -31.53
C VAL A 373 -27.47 4.13 -32.49
N PHE A 374 -26.38 4.35 -33.23
CA PHE A 374 -26.28 5.47 -34.19
C PHE A 374 -26.78 5.09 -35.60
N HIS A 375 -27.11 3.82 -35.82
CA HIS A 375 -27.68 3.32 -37.07
C HIS A 375 -26.86 3.65 -38.32
N VAL A 376 -25.53 3.63 -38.21
CA VAL A 376 -24.64 3.87 -39.35
C VAL A 376 -24.82 2.77 -40.40
N SER A 377 -25.08 3.18 -41.64
CA SER A 377 -25.21 2.23 -42.75
C SER A 377 -23.94 1.39 -42.93
N GLN A 378 -24.12 0.15 -43.39
CA GLN A 378 -23.00 -0.76 -43.63
C GLN A 378 -21.96 -0.19 -44.61
N TRP A 379 -22.40 0.57 -45.62
CA TRP A 379 -21.48 1.21 -46.58
C TRP A 379 -20.55 2.21 -45.88
N TRP A 380 -21.11 3.12 -45.07
CA TRP A 380 -20.33 4.09 -44.30
C TRP A 380 -19.42 3.43 -43.28
N PHE A 381 -19.90 2.37 -42.61
CA PHE A 381 -19.07 1.58 -41.70
C PHE A 381 -17.88 0.95 -42.41
N SER A 382 -18.09 0.30 -43.56
CA SER A 382 -17.01 -0.28 -44.37
C SER A 382 -16.03 0.76 -44.91
N LEU A 383 -16.53 1.91 -45.37
CA LEU A 383 -15.68 3.03 -45.78
C LEU A 383 -14.82 3.53 -44.61
N ALA A 384 -15.41 3.67 -43.41
CA ALA A 384 -14.69 4.08 -42.23
C ALA A 384 -13.57 3.09 -41.86
N GLN A 385 -13.83 1.78 -41.91
CA GLN A 385 -12.79 0.77 -41.68
C GLN A 385 -11.66 0.84 -42.73
N MET A 386 -11.99 1.10 -44.00
CA MET A 386 -11.00 1.27 -45.06
C MET A 386 -10.12 2.51 -44.83
N VAL A 387 -10.73 3.66 -44.57
CA VAL A 387 -10.01 4.91 -44.27
C VAL A 387 -9.15 4.74 -43.01
N PHE A 388 -9.69 4.11 -41.97
CA PHE A 388 -8.98 3.83 -40.73
C PHE A 388 -7.75 2.94 -40.95
N MET A 389 -7.82 1.96 -41.84
CA MET A 389 -6.68 1.13 -42.21
C MET A 389 -5.54 1.94 -42.84
N PHE A 390 -5.86 2.87 -43.77
CA PHE A 390 -4.86 3.77 -44.37
C PHE A 390 -4.32 4.78 -43.35
N TRP A 391 -5.18 5.30 -42.47
CA TRP A 391 -4.79 6.18 -41.38
C TRP A 391 -3.72 5.53 -40.48
N ASN A 392 -3.97 4.29 -40.03
CA ASN A 392 -3.03 3.56 -39.17
C ASN A 392 -1.64 3.39 -39.80
N ALA A 393 -1.59 3.16 -41.12
CA ALA A 393 -0.33 3.00 -41.85
C ALA A 393 0.53 4.28 -41.86
N ILE A 394 -0.09 5.46 -41.73
CA ILE A 394 0.60 6.76 -41.73
C ILE A 394 0.85 7.23 -40.29
N ASN A 395 -0.15 7.11 -39.43
CA ASN A 395 -0.17 7.66 -38.07
C ASN A 395 0.90 7.05 -37.16
N ASP A 396 1.05 5.72 -37.20
CA ASP A 396 1.94 5.01 -36.27
C ASP A 396 3.42 5.39 -36.44
N PRO A 397 4.03 5.31 -37.65
CA PRO A 397 5.43 5.71 -37.84
C PRO A 397 5.68 7.20 -37.55
N LEU A 398 4.70 8.06 -37.86
CA LEU A 398 4.82 9.51 -37.73
C LEU A 398 5.07 9.92 -36.27
N PHE A 399 4.26 9.45 -35.33
CA PHE A 399 4.41 9.82 -33.92
C PHE A 399 5.69 9.28 -33.30
N GLY A 400 6.13 8.07 -33.68
CA GLY A 400 7.41 7.53 -33.22
C GLY A 400 8.59 8.39 -33.68
N TYR A 401 8.60 8.80 -34.94
CA TYR A 401 9.64 9.67 -35.48
C TYR A 401 9.63 11.06 -34.84
N LEU A 402 8.45 11.69 -34.71
CA LEU A 402 8.31 13.02 -34.11
C LEU A 402 8.75 13.03 -32.64
N GLN A 403 8.46 11.97 -31.87
CA GLN A 403 8.84 11.90 -30.46
C GLN A 403 10.34 11.67 -30.23
N ASP A 404 11.08 11.09 -31.19
CA ASP A 404 12.52 10.88 -31.04
C ASP A 404 13.38 11.94 -31.74
N SER A 405 12.82 12.65 -32.73
CA SER A 405 13.56 13.63 -33.55
C SER A 405 13.32 15.08 -33.14
N HIS A 406 12.24 15.39 -32.42
CA HIS A 406 11.89 16.78 -32.10
C HIS A 406 12.60 17.28 -30.83
N PRO A 407 13.37 18.39 -30.87
CA PRO A 407 14.16 18.90 -29.75
C PRO A 407 13.33 19.63 -28.67
N GLY A 408 12.04 19.30 -28.52
CA GLY A 408 11.10 20.03 -27.66
C GLY A 408 10.34 19.12 -26.70
N TRP A 409 9.14 19.54 -26.30
CA TRP A 409 8.27 18.77 -25.40
C TRP A 409 7.86 17.39 -25.97
N LEU A 410 7.78 17.27 -27.30
CA LEU A 410 7.54 15.99 -27.99
C LEU A 410 8.68 14.98 -27.76
N GLY A 411 9.89 15.46 -27.49
CA GLY A 411 11.06 14.66 -27.13
C GLY A 411 10.99 14.06 -25.71
N SER A 412 10.08 14.55 -24.86
CA SER A 412 9.97 14.12 -23.46
C SER A 412 8.73 13.26 -23.26
N ARG A 413 8.93 11.98 -22.90
CA ARG A 413 7.83 10.99 -22.75
C ARG A 413 6.77 11.46 -21.74
N THR A 414 7.20 12.03 -20.63
CA THR A 414 6.32 12.48 -19.55
C THR A 414 5.55 13.75 -19.92
N GLN A 415 6.16 14.65 -20.72
CA GLN A 415 5.46 15.83 -21.25
C GLN A 415 4.47 15.45 -22.35
N VAL A 416 4.83 14.51 -23.24
CA VAL A 416 3.91 13.93 -24.22
C VAL A 416 2.70 13.35 -23.50
N ILE A 417 2.92 12.51 -22.47
CA ILE A 417 1.85 11.95 -21.64
C ILE A 417 0.97 13.05 -21.06
N THR A 418 1.56 14.03 -20.38
CA THR A 418 0.82 15.11 -19.73
C THR A 418 0.00 15.95 -20.73
N ARG A 419 0.59 16.32 -21.88
CA ARG A 419 -0.03 17.24 -22.84
C ARG A 419 -1.06 16.59 -23.74
N PHE A 420 -0.90 15.33 -24.11
CA PHE A 420 -1.88 14.61 -24.92
C PHE A 420 -3.00 13.95 -24.11
N THR A 421 -2.89 13.88 -22.78
CA THR A 421 -3.95 13.34 -21.90
C THR A 421 -5.33 13.98 -22.12
N PRO A 422 -5.48 15.33 -22.13
CA PRO A 422 -6.79 15.96 -22.36
C PRO A 422 -7.37 15.60 -23.74
N PHE A 423 -6.51 15.52 -24.76
CA PHE A 423 -6.91 15.20 -26.13
C PHE A 423 -7.34 13.73 -26.27
N LEU A 424 -6.61 12.79 -25.66
CA LEU A 424 -7.00 11.39 -25.65
C LEU A 424 -8.35 11.18 -24.94
N CYS A 425 -8.55 11.79 -23.78
CA CYS A 425 -9.81 11.67 -23.03
C CYS A 425 -10.97 12.35 -23.78
N GLY A 426 -10.71 13.50 -24.42
CA GLY A 426 -11.69 14.18 -25.28
C GLY A 426 -12.07 13.35 -26.51
N ALA A 427 -11.08 12.79 -27.21
CA ALA A 427 -11.30 11.91 -28.37
C ALA A 427 -12.02 10.62 -27.98
N PHE A 428 -11.76 10.07 -26.78
CA PHE A 428 -12.50 8.95 -26.24
C PHE A 428 -13.97 9.30 -26.03
N LEU A 429 -14.27 10.45 -25.41
CA LEU A 429 -15.65 10.88 -25.19
C LEU A 429 -16.37 11.17 -26.50
N PHE A 430 -15.68 11.78 -27.46
CA PHE A 430 -16.21 12.09 -28.79
C PHE A 430 -16.82 10.86 -29.50
N LEU A 431 -16.27 9.65 -29.29
CA LEU A 431 -16.85 8.40 -29.83
C LEU A 431 -18.30 8.14 -29.40
N TRP A 432 -18.72 8.66 -28.25
CA TRP A 432 -19.95 8.25 -27.57
C TRP A 432 -21.09 9.28 -27.66
N PHE A 433 -20.88 10.42 -28.35
CA PHE A 433 -21.91 11.46 -28.52
C PHE A 433 -22.26 11.62 -30.00
N PRO A 434 -23.50 11.28 -30.41
CA PRO A 434 -23.90 11.36 -31.81
C PRO A 434 -23.99 12.82 -32.29
N TRP A 435 -23.73 13.03 -33.57
CA TRP A 435 -23.91 14.28 -34.31
C TRP A 435 -25.34 14.44 -34.83
N ASP A 436 -26.04 13.33 -35.07
CA ASP A 436 -27.41 13.27 -35.57
C ASP A 436 -28.12 12.01 -35.06
N THR A 437 -29.37 12.15 -34.60
CA THR A 437 -30.20 11.04 -34.11
C THR A 437 -30.99 10.34 -35.20
N THR A 438 -30.92 10.81 -36.45
CA THR A 438 -31.77 10.32 -37.56
C THR A 438 -31.09 9.27 -38.46
N GLY A 439 -29.84 8.87 -38.18
CA GLY A 439 -29.12 7.86 -38.95
C GLY A 439 -28.64 8.35 -40.32
N SER A 440 -28.35 9.66 -40.45
CA SER A 440 -27.91 10.27 -41.70
C SER A 440 -26.44 9.94 -42.06
N TRP A 441 -26.01 10.35 -43.25
CA TRP A 441 -24.61 10.23 -43.71
C TRP A 441 -23.61 10.94 -42.77
N LEU A 442 -24.07 11.90 -41.96
CA LEU A 442 -23.25 12.62 -40.99
C LEU A 442 -22.68 11.67 -39.93
N GLU A 443 -23.41 10.65 -39.50
CA GLU A 443 -22.89 9.65 -38.55
C GLU A 443 -21.81 8.77 -39.16
N GLY A 444 -21.85 8.56 -40.48
CA GLY A 444 -20.76 7.91 -41.21
C GLY A 444 -19.47 8.73 -41.20
N VAL A 445 -19.58 10.05 -41.36
CA VAL A 445 -18.44 10.98 -41.27
C VAL A 445 -17.95 11.11 -39.83
N HIS A 446 -18.87 11.15 -38.87
CA HIS A 446 -18.56 11.13 -37.44
C HIS A 446 -17.72 9.89 -37.07
N LEU A 447 -18.12 8.70 -37.52
CA LEU A 447 -17.36 7.46 -37.29
C LEU A 447 -15.93 7.56 -37.82
N ILE A 448 -15.73 8.07 -39.05
CA ILE A 448 -14.40 8.26 -39.64
C ILE A 448 -13.56 9.19 -38.76
N ALA A 449 -14.12 10.35 -38.42
CA ALA A 449 -13.43 11.34 -37.59
C ALA A 449 -13.09 10.78 -36.20
N ALA A 450 -14.02 10.07 -35.57
CA ALA A 450 -13.85 9.53 -34.22
C ALA A 450 -12.79 8.43 -34.16
N LEU A 451 -12.78 7.51 -35.13
CA LEU A 451 -11.76 6.45 -35.22
C LEU A 451 -10.37 7.04 -35.44
N CYS A 452 -10.22 7.96 -36.39
CA CYS A 452 -8.93 8.60 -36.68
C CYS A 452 -8.43 9.44 -35.50
N LEU A 453 -9.30 10.24 -34.88
CA LEU A 453 -8.93 11.11 -33.76
C LEU A 453 -8.53 10.30 -32.52
N TYR A 454 -9.31 9.28 -32.17
CA TYR A 454 -9.00 8.42 -31.03
C TYR A 454 -7.70 7.64 -31.25
N ASP A 455 -7.50 7.02 -32.42
CA ASP A 455 -6.25 6.31 -32.71
C ASP A 455 -5.04 7.25 -32.78
N ALA A 456 -5.18 8.48 -33.27
CA ALA A 456 -4.09 9.47 -33.28
C ALA A 456 -3.46 9.65 -31.88
N PHE A 457 -4.29 10.01 -30.91
CA PHE A 457 -3.82 10.26 -29.55
C PHE A 457 -3.53 8.97 -28.78
N PHE A 458 -4.27 7.89 -29.05
CA PHE A 458 -4.02 6.60 -28.42
C PHE A 458 -2.67 6.01 -28.85
N SER A 459 -2.37 6.06 -30.14
CA SER A 459 -1.09 5.61 -30.70
C SER A 459 0.07 6.48 -30.22
N ALA A 460 -0.10 7.81 -30.20
CA ALA A 460 0.90 8.73 -29.64
C ALA A 460 1.21 8.44 -28.16
N MET A 461 0.17 8.14 -27.35
CA MET A 461 0.34 7.70 -25.95
C MET A 461 0.94 6.32 -25.80
N GLY A 462 0.51 5.36 -26.60
CA GLY A 462 1.04 4.00 -26.54
C GLY A 462 2.54 3.98 -26.81
N VAL A 463 2.98 4.74 -27.81
CA VAL A 463 4.41 4.89 -28.13
C VAL A 463 5.18 5.58 -27.00
N ALA A 464 4.67 6.70 -26.47
CA ALA A 464 5.30 7.41 -25.36
C ALA A 464 5.39 6.55 -24.08
N TRP A 465 4.35 5.76 -23.80
CA TRP A 465 4.32 4.82 -22.68
C TRP A 465 5.34 3.68 -22.87
N SER A 466 5.44 3.12 -24.09
CA SER A 466 6.37 2.03 -24.39
C SER A 466 7.82 2.51 -24.30
N ALA A 467 8.10 3.73 -24.76
CA ALA A 467 9.38 4.40 -24.59
C ALA A 467 9.69 4.68 -23.11
N LEU A 468 8.71 5.17 -22.33
CA LEU A 468 8.86 5.37 -20.89
C LEU A 468 9.16 4.05 -20.17
N PHE A 469 8.50 2.95 -20.54
CA PHE A 469 8.77 1.61 -20.01
C PHE A 469 10.23 1.21 -20.27
N ALA A 470 10.70 1.32 -21.51
CA ALA A 470 12.07 0.95 -21.89
C ALA A 470 13.12 1.82 -21.18
N GLU A 471 12.94 3.14 -21.19
CA GLU A 471 13.92 4.12 -20.71
C GLU A 471 14.02 4.18 -19.18
N THR A 472 12.96 3.80 -18.46
CA THR A 472 12.94 3.80 -16.98
C THR A 472 13.27 2.45 -16.34
N THR A 473 13.49 1.39 -17.15
CA THR A 473 13.79 0.04 -16.67
C THR A 473 15.15 -0.46 -17.19
N PRO A 474 16.26 -0.09 -16.52
CA PRO A 474 17.61 -0.34 -17.04
C PRO A 474 18.10 -1.79 -16.88
N ASN A 475 17.49 -2.58 -15.99
CA ASN A 475 17.90 -3.95 -15.72
C ASN A 475 16.75 -4.95 -15.84
N LYS A 476 17.09 -6.25 -15.89
CA LYS A 476 16.13 -7.36 -16.08
C LYS A 476 15.11 -7.43 -14.95
N GLU A 477 15.52 -7.14 -13.72
CA GLU A 477 14.65 -7.10 -12.55
C GLU A 477 13.62 -5.97 -12.65
N ALA A 478 14.04 -4.75 -13.02
CA ALA A 478 13.15 -3.61 -13.20
C ALA A 478 12.17 -3.84 -14.36
N ARG A 479 12.61 -4.49 -15.44
CA ARG A 479 11.75 -4.88 -16.57
C ARG A 479 10.67 -5.89 -16.17
N ALA A 480 11.07 -6.94 -15.45
CA ALA A 480 10.12 -7.92 -14.93
C ALA A 480 9.15 -7.30 -13.91
N ALA A 481 9.63 -6.40 -13.06
CA ALA A 481 8.79 -5.67 -12.12
C ALA A 481 7.81 -4.74 -12.85
N ALA A 482 8.27 -3.90 -13.79
CA ALA A 482 7.42 -2.99 -14.55
C ALA A 482 6.36 -3.74 -15.36
N MET A 483 6.73 -4.87 -15.96
CA MET A 483 5.78 -5.79 -16.60
C MET A 483 4.72 -6.23 -15.59
N LYS A 484 5.10 -6.72 -14.41
CA LYS A 484 4.15 -7.11 -13.36
C LYS A 484 3.20 -5.98 -12.95
N TYR A 485 3.68 -4.75 -12.78
CA TYR A 485 2.83 -3.58 -12.48
C TYR A 485 1.85 -3.29 -13.63
N SER A 486 2.31 -3.36 -14.88
CA SER A 486 1.46 -3.23 -16.07
C SER A 486 0.38 -4.33 -16.13
N GLN A 487 0.71 -5.58 -15.80
CA GLN A 487 -0.25 -6.68 -15.80
C GLN A 487 -1.30 -6.56 -14.67
N PHE A 488 -0.91 -6.07 -13.49
CA PHE A 488 -1.88 -5.71 -12.46
C PHE A 488 -2.83 -4.61 -12.93
N ALA A 489 -2.29 -3.55 -13.56
CA ALA A 489 -3.08 -2.46 -14.11
C ALA A 489 -4.11 -2.95 -15.14
N ILE A 490 -3.70 -3.82 -16.07
CA ILE A 490 -4.61 -4.44 -17.04
C ILE A 490 -5.70 -5.23 -16.32
N LEU A 491 -5.34 -6.09 -15.36
CA LEU A 491 -6.28 -6.92 -14.60
C LEU A 491 -7.38 -6.09 -13.92
N PHE A 492 -7.04 -4.92 -13.38
CA PHE A 492 -8.02 -4.01 -12.80
C PHE A 492 -8.90 -3.34 -13.87
N SER A 493 -8.31 -2.89 -14.98
CA SER A 493 -9.01 -2.16 -16.04
C SER A 493 -10.12 -2.95 -16.73
N VAL A 494 -9.95 -4.28 -16.86
CA VAL A 494 -10.92 -5.17 -17.56
C VAL A 494 -12.28 -5.20 -16.87
N ASN A 495 -12.35 -4.94 -15.56
CA ASN A 495 -13.62 -4.86 -14.81
C ASN A 495 -14.50 -3.69 -15.27
N GLY A 496 -13.95 -2.73 -16.03
CA GLY A 496 -14.72 -1.63 -16.61
C GLY A 496 -15.88 -2.10 -17.48
N ILE A 497 -15.70 -3.16 -18.29
CA ILE A 497 -16.79 -3.70 -19.14
C ILE A 497 -17.97 -4.16 -18.28
N ALA A 498 -17.71 -4.94 -17.24
CA ALA A 498 -18.76 -5.50 -16.38
C ALA A 498 -19.56 -4.40 -15.67
N ILE A 499 -18.88 -3.34 -15.23
CA ILE A 499 -19.53 -2.16 -14.64
C ILE A 499 -20.41 -1.47 -15.69
N MET A 500 -19.87 -1.23 -16.88
CA MET A 500 -20.56 -0.54 -17.95
C MET A 500 -21.77 -1.31 -18.46
N GLU A 501 -21.66 -2.63 -18.70
CA GLU A 501 -22.80 -3.48 -19.09
C GLU A 501 -23.89 -3.48 -18.02
N LYS A 502 -23.52 -3.58 -16.73
CA LYS A 502 -24.49 -3.61 -15.64
C LYS A 502 -25.24 -2.29 -15.46
N VAL A 503 -24.55 -1.15 -15.59
CA VAL A 503 -25.14 0.18 -15.37
C VAL A 503 -25.93 0.67 -16.59
N SER A 504 -25.48 0.32 -17.80
CA SER A 504 -26.17 0.67 -19.05
C SER A 504 -27.31 -0.29 -19.42
N HIS A 505 -27.50 -1.38 -18.67
CA HIS A 505 -28.40 -2.47 -19.04
C HIS A 505 -28.11 -2.97 -20.47
N SER A 506 -26.86 -3.32 -20.73
CA SER A 506 -26.41 -3.79 -22.05
C SER A 506 -26.74 -2.83 -23.20
N LEU A 507 -26.49 -1.53 -22.99
CA LEU A 507 -26.79 -0.42 -23.91
C LEU A 507 -28.28 -0.02 -24.03
N GLU A 508 -29.22 -0.66 -23.32
CA GLU A 508 -30.63 -0.22 -23.32
C GLU A 508 -30.79 1.22 -22.80
N ASN A 509 -29.98 1.61 -21.80
CA ASN A 509 -29.90 2.98 -21.33
C ASN A 509 -28.58 3.62 -21.75
N PHE A 510 -28.60 4.25 -22.92
CA PHE A 510 -27.42 4.89 -23.50
C PHE A 510 -26.94 6.14 -22.71
N GLY A 511 -27.84 6.86 -22.04
CA GLY A 511 -27.45 7.98 -21.16
C GLY A 511 -26.59 7.52 -19.97
N ASN A 512 -26.97 6.40 -19.35
CA ASN A 512 -26.15 5.77 -18.30
C ASN A 512 -24.79 5.30 -18.84
N PHE A 513 -24.76 4.76 -20.06
CA PHE A 513 -23.51 4.40 -20.74
C PHE A 513 -22.57 5.61 -20.87
N GLN A 514 -23.10 6.76 -21.35
CA GLN A 514 -22.33 8.00 -21.52
C GLN A 514 -21.81 8.55 -20.18
N ILE A 515 -22.60 8.50 -19.11
CA ILE A 515 -22.16 8.93 -17.76
C ILE A 515 -20.99 8.09 -17.27
N VAL A 516 -21.08 6.76 -17.40
CA VAL A 516 -20.00 5.86 -16.97
C VAL A 516 -18.75 6.03 -17.85
N ALA A 517 -18.92 6.23 -19.15
CA ALA A 517 -17.81 6.56 -20.05
C ALA A 517 -17.13 7.88 -19.64
N GLY A 518 -17.92 8.90 -19.26
CA GLY A 518 -17.46 10.16 -18.66
C GLY A 518 -16.60 9.94 -17.42
N PHE A 519 -17.09 9.14 -16.47
CA PHE A 519 -16.35 8.80 -15.26
C PHE A 519 -15.03 8.06 -15.54
N MET A 520 -15.04 7.10 -16.47
CA MET A 520 -13.82 6.38 -16.87
C MET A 520 -12.80 7.30 -17.56
N ALA A 521 -13.26 8.25 -18.37
CA ALA A 521 -12.39 9.26 -18.99
C ALA A 521 -11.74 10.16 -17.93
N VAL A 522 -12.50 10.62 -16.93
CA VAL A 522 -11.97 11.41 -15.80
C VAL A 522 -10.96 10.60 -14.97
N LEU A 523 -11.25 9.33 -14.70
CA LEU A 523 -10.33 8.45 -14.01
C LEU A 523 -9.03 8.25 -14.79
N ALA A 524 -9.12 7.98 -16.10
CA ALA A 524 -7.97 7.86 -16.99
C ALA A 524 -7.16 9.16 -17.05
N PHE A 525 -7.83 10.32 -17.08
CA PHE A 525 -7.22 11.64 -17.07
C PHE A 525 -6.32 11.84 -15.85
N PHE A 526 -6.83 11.61 -14.64
CA PHE A 526 -6.04 11.76 -13.42
C PHE A 526 -4.88 10.75 -13.32
N CYS A 527 -5.09 9.50 -13.77
CA CYS A 527 -4.04 8.49 -13.80
C CYS A 527 -2.90 8.88 -14.75
N LEU A 528 -3.22 9.34 -15.97
CA LEU A 528 -2.22 9.75 -16.97
C LEU A 528 -1.50 11.03 -16.55
N LEU A 529 -2.20 12.03 -16.00
CA LEU A 529 -1.55 13.23 -15.46
C LEU A 529 -0.58 12.87 -14.32
N SER A 530 -1.01 12.01 -13.41
CA SER A 530 -0.16 11.54 -12.29
C SER A 530 1.10 10.84 -12.82
N ALA A 531 0.95 9.95 -13.82
CA ALA A 531 2.08 9.31 -14.48
C ALA A 531 3.00 10.32 -15.19
N GLY A 532 2.43 11.33 -15.85
CA GLY A 532 3.15 12.41 -16.53
C GLY A 532 3.89 13.36 -15.60
N THR A 533 3.56 13.42 -14.31
CA THR A 533 4.32 14.20 -13.32
C THR A 533 5.63 13.55 -12.88
N TYR A 534 5.88 12.29 -13.27
CA TYR A 534 7.12 11.60 -12.95
C TYR A 534 8.32 12.38 -13.49
N ARG A 535 9.25 12.74 -12.60
CA ARG A 535 10.55 13.29 -12.98
C ARG A 535 11.59 12.19 -12.77
N PRO A 536 12.31 11.76 -13.82
CA PRO A 536 13.43 10.85 -13.65
C PRO A 536 14.41 11.50 -12.68
N THR A 537 14.66 10.88 -11.53
CA THR A 537 15.86 11.19 -10.75
C THR A 537 17.04 10.84 -11.64
N LEU A 538 17.75 11.85 -12.13
CA LEU A 538 18.99 11.67 -12.88
C LEU A 538 19.85 10.64 -12.13
N PRO A 539 20.24 9.52 -12.76
CA PRO A 539 21.31 8.72 -12.21
C PRO A 539 22.58 9.56 -12.28
N VAL A 540 23.23 9.74 -11.14
CA VAL A 540 24.64 10.11 -11.08
C VAL A 540 25.41 8.99 -11.77
N HIS A 541 25.69 9.13 -13.06
CA HIS A 541 26.80 8.46 -13.72
C HIS A 541 27.84 9.53 -14.09
N ARG A 542 28.47 10.03 -13.04
CA ARG A 542 29.86 10.49 -13.05
C ARG A 542 30.52 9.72 -11.90
N GLU A 543 31.68 9.15 -12.17
CA GLU A 543 32.48 8.26 -11.30
C GLU A 543 32.10 6.77 -11.39
N GLU A 544 32.56 6.10 -12.47
CA GLU A 544 33.09 4.72 -12.43
C GLU A 544 33.65 4.25 -13.81
N ASP A 545 34.20 5.18 -14.62
CA ASP A 545 34.86 4.86 -15.90
C ASP A 545 36.31 5.36 -15.94
N SER A 546 37.03 5.33 -14.81
CA SER A 546 38.49 5.61 -14.75
C SER A 546 39.38 4.37 -14.83
N ASP A 547 38.83 3.14 -14.83
CA ASP A 547 39.63 1.91 -14.70
C ASP A 547 39.60 1.00 -15.94
N ARG A 548 39.25 1.52 -17.12
CA ARG A 548 39.32 0.77 -18.39
C ARG A 548 40.01 1.48 -19.56
N GLU A 549 40.86 2.46 -19.28
CA GLU A 549 41.81 3.03 -20.26
C GLU A 549 43.20 2.35 -20.24
N GLY A 550 43.28 1.11 -19.73
CA GLY A 550 44.55 0.36 -19.61
C GLY A 550 44.84 -0.70 -20.68
N LEU A 551 43.92 -0.99 -21.61
CA LEU A 551 44.15 -1.98 -22.66
C LEU A 551 43.36 -1.61 -23.91
N LEU A 552 43.97 -0.81 -24.78
CA LEU A 552 44.01 -1.00 -26.23
C LEU A 552 44.91 0.11 -26.80
N VAL A 553 46.21 -0.16 -26.77
CA VAL A 553 47.22 0.58 -27.52
C VAL A 553 47.04 0.28 -29.02
N GLY A 554 46.94 1.34 -29.82
CA GLY A 554 47.36 1.33 -31.22
C GLY A 554 46.27 1.43 -32.28
N SER A 555 45.88 2.65 -32.65
CA SER A 555 46.25 3.22 -33.96
C SER A 555 45.70 4.63 -34.10
N SER A 556 46.62 5.55 -34.39
CA SER A 556 46.41 6.86 -35.00
C SER A 556 45.29 6.85 -36.05
N MET A 557 44.38 7.82 -36.00
CA MET A 557 44.30 8.89 -37.00
C MET A 557 43.30 9.95 -36.52
N ALA A 558 43.78 11.20 -36.55
CA ALA A 558 42.94 12.38 -36.47
C ALA A 558 41.85 12.30 -37.55
N ALA A 559 40.59 12.51 -37.16
CA ALA A 559 39.54 12.92 -38.06
C ALA A 559 38.79 14.08 -37.42
N GLU A 560 38.97 15.22 -38.06
CA GLU A 560 38.37 16.53 -37.87
C GLU A 560 36.87 16.47 -37.55
N ARG A 561 36.43 17.43 -36.73
CA ARG A 561 35.01 17.80 -36.64
C ARG A 561 34.59 18.40 -37.98
N PRO A 562 33.51 17.93 -38.63
CA PRO A 562 32.76 18.78 -39.53
C PRO A 562 31.74 19.56 -38.70
N GLU A 563 32.05 20.83 -38.45
CA GLU A 563 31.04 21.86 -38.36
C GLU A 563 30.49 22.08 -39.78
N ASN A 564 29.30 21.53 -40.06
CA ASN A 564 28.33 21.93 -41.09
C ASN A 564 27.49 20.71 -41.50
N GLU A 565 26.33 20.53 -40.86
CA GLU A 565 25.15 19.94 -41.51
C GLU A 565 23.94 20.72 -41.02
N ASN A 566 23.77 21.89 -41.63
CA ASN A 566 22.47 22.47 -41.85
C ASN A 566 21.97 21.78 -43.14
N ASP A 567 21.51 20.53 -43.02
CA ASP A 567 21.08 19.74 -44.19
C ASP A 567 19.61 19.37 -44.11
N GLY A 568 18.96 19.52 -45.26
CA GLY A 568 17.52 19.58 -45.42
C GLY A 568 16.80 18.25 -45.22
N GLY A 569 15.53 18.36 -44.86
CA GLY A 569 14.53 17.32 -45.08
C GLY A 569 14.34 16.32 -43.94
N SER A 570 13.39 16.63 -43.05
CA SER A 570 12.78 15.75 -42.03
C SER A 570 12.39 14.32 -42.49
N TRP A 571 12.45 14.01 -43.79
CA TRP A 571 12.04 12.73 -44.37
C TRP A 571 13.21 11.82 -44.77
N GLU A 572 14.33 12.36 -45.26
CA GLU A 572 15.49 11.53 -45.66
C GLU A 572 16.18 10.91 -44.44
N HIS A 573 16.28 11.65 -43.34
CA HIS A 573 16.77 11.12 -42.07
C HIS A 573 15.86 10.03 -41.50
N ALA A 574 14.54 10.25 -41.51
CA ALA A 574 13.54 9.26 -41.10
C ALA A 574 13.63 7.99 -41.94
N TRP A 575 13.80 8.14 -43.25
CA TRP A 575 13.94 7.02 -44.18
C TRP A 575 15.24 6.24 -43.95
N LYS A 576 16.37 6.93 -43.72
CA LYS A 576 17.66 6.30 -43.39
C LYS A 576 17.57 5.49 -42.09
N LEU A 577 16.92 6.05 -41.06
CA LEU A 577 16.70 5.36 -39.77
C LEU A 577 15.79 4.14 -39.94
N THR A 578 14.69 4.29 -40.68
CA THR A 578 13.77 3.19 -41.01
C THR A 578 14.50 2.06 -41.72
N LYS A 579 15.28 2.40 -42.76
CA LYS A 579 16.08 1.45 -43.52
C LYS A 579 17.05 0.71 -42.60
N GLN A 580 17.78 1.42 -41.74
CA GLN A 580 18.72 0.84 -40.78
C GLN A 580 18.03 -0.17 -39.84
N THR A 581 16.95 0.22 -39.18
CA THR A 581 16.21 -0.65 -38.24
C THR A 581 15.62 -1.87 -38.95
N LEU A 582 15.16 -1.74 -40.20
CA LEU A 582 14.63 -2.85 -41.00
C LEU A 582 15.70 -3.84 -41.50
N TYR A 583 16.98 -3.44 -41.59
CA TYR A 583 18.06 -4.37 -41.93
C TYR A 583 18.61 -5.12 -40.71
N GLU A 584 18.28 -4.68 -39.49
CA GLU A 584 18.73 -5.36 -38.28
C GLU A 584 17.96 -6.67 -38.06
N LYS A 585 18.70 -7.79 -38.14
CA LYS A 585 18.16 -9.14 -38.06
C LYS A 585 17.28 -9.36 -36.83
N ASP A 586 17.71 -8.87 -35.67
CA ASP A 586 16.99 -9.06 -34.41
C ASP A 586 15.65 -8.30 -34.37
N PHE A 587 15.61 -7.07 -34.89
CA PHE A 587 14.36 -6.30 -35.01
C PHE A 587 13.36 -7.00 -35.93
N VAL A 588 13.82 -7.48 -37.09
CA VAL A 588 12.99 -8.20 -38.06
C VAL A 588 12.43 -9.48 -37.44
N VAL A 589 13.25 -10.26 -36.74
CA VAL A 589 12.82 -11.51 -36.08
C VAL A 589 11.79 -11.23 -34.99
N ILE A 590 12.01 -10.23 -34.11
CA ILE A 590 11.05 -9.87 -33.05
C ILE A 590 9.73 -9.41 -33.69
N THR A 591 9.78 -8.49 -34.65
CA THR A 591 8.59 -7.89 -35.29
C THR A 591 7.79 -8.90 -36.09
N ALA A 592 8.43 -9.76 -36.90
CA ALA A 592 7.75 -10.81 -37.65
C ALA A 592 7.10 -11.84 -36.71
N THR A 593 7.77 -12.19 -35.62
CA THR A 593 7.20 -13.11 -34.61
C THR A 593 6.02 -12.47 -33.87
N ASN A 594 6.09 -11.17 -33.56
CA ASN A 594 5.02 -10.40 -32.95
C ASN A 594 3.80 -10.27 -33.88
N PHE A 595 4.02 -10.11 -35.19
CA PHE A 595 2.94 -10.13 -36.20
C PHE A 595 2.16 -11.45 -36.16
N LEU A 596 2.84 -12.59 -36.20
CA LEU A 596 2.21 -13.90 -36.09
C LEU A 596 1.51 -14.09 -34.74
N HIS A 597 2.09 -13.53 -33.68
CA HIS A 597 1.52 -13.55 -32.33
C HIS A 597 0.19 -12.80 -32.27
N ILE A 598 0.13 -11.59 -32.81
CA ILE A 598 -1.07 -10.77 -32.83
C ILE A 598 -2.16 -11.41 -33.70
N MET A 599 -1.81 -11.99 -34.86
CA MET A 599 -2.76 -12.77 -35.65
C MET A 599 -3.38 -13.91 -34.83
N ARG A 600 -2.55 -14.67 -34.10
CA ARG A 600 -3.01 -15.77 -33.25
C ARG A 600 -3.89 -15.30 -32.09
N SER A 601 -3.49 -14.25 -31.40
CA SER A 601 -4.24 -13.65 -30.30
C SER A 601 -5.65 -13.24 -30.75
N ILE A 602 -5.76 -12.63 -31.93
CA ILE A 602 -7.03 -12.13 -32.47
C ILE A 602 -7.89 -13.26 -33.01
N ALA A 603 -7.28 -14.26 -33.65
CA ALA A 603 -7.95 -15.51 -33.97
C ALA A 603 -8.55 -16.17 -32.71
N HIS A 604 -7.81 -16.23 -31.61
CA HIS A 604 -8.30 -16.80 -30.37
C HIS A 604 -9.49 -16.00 -29.80
N LEU A 605 -9.36 -14.67 -29.60
CA LEU A 605 -10.45 -13.86 -29.01
C LEU A 605 -11.73 -13.89 -29.84
N ASN A 606 -11.64 -13.66 -31.15
CA ASN A 606 -12.83 -13.47 -31.98
C ASN A 606 -13.61 -14.77 -32.21
N PHE A 607 -12.92 -15.92 -32.16
CA PHE A 607 -13.55 -17.22 -32.40
C PHE A 607 -13.81 -18.03 -31.13
N ALA A 608 -13.33 -17.59 -29.95
CA ALA A 608 -13.61 -18.27 -28.68
C ALA A 608 -15.12 -18.43 -28.42
N SER A 609 -15.94 -17.42 -28.73
CA SER A 609 -17.40 -17.50 -28.59
C SER A 609 -18.00 -18.53 -29.56
N ILE A 610 -17.57 -18.50 -30.82
CA ILE A 610 -18.04 -19.40 -31.88
C ILE A 610 -17.65 -20.85 -31.55
N SER A 611 -16.42 -21.08 -31.11
CA SER A 611 -15.95 -22.40 -30.67
C SER A 611 -16.71 -22.92 -29.46
N THR A 612 -17.02 -22.05 -28.49
CA THR A 612 -17.82 -22.44 -27.32
C THR A 612 -19.23 -22.84 -27.72
N GLU A 613 -19.87 -22.07 -28.60
CA GLU A 613 -21.24 -22.32 -29.04
C GLU A 613 -21.37 -23.60 -29.88
N LEU A 614 -20.38 -23.88 -30.75
CA LEU A 614 -20.46 -25.00 -31.69
C LEU A 614 -19.89 -26.32 -31.15
N LEU A 615 -18.93 -26.27 -30.22
CA LEU A 615 -18.20 -27.44 -29.73
C LEU A 615 -18.56 -27.88 -28.31
N ILE A 616 -19.14 -26.99 -27.49
CA ILE A 616 -19.46 -27.30 -26.08
C ILE A 616 -20.97 -27.42 -25.92
N PRO A 617 -21.48 -28.58 -25.45
CA PRO A 617 -22.91 -28.78 -25.21
C PRO A 617 -23.48 -27.77 -24.20
N GLN A 618 -24.73 -27.33 -24.45
CA GLN A 618 -25.43 -26.35 -23.62
C GLN A 618 -25.74 -26.86 -22.21
N GLU A 619 -25.73 -28.18 -21.98
CA GLU A 619 -25.86 -28.79 -20.66
C GLU A 619 -24.65 -28.48 -19.76
N ILE A 620 -23.47 -28.27 -20.37
CA ILE A 620 -22.21 -27.99 -19.67
C ILE A 620 -22.05 -26.48 -19.47
N LEU A 621 -22.12 -25.71 -20.56
CA LEU A 621 -22.03 -24.25 -20.59
C LEU A 621 -23.29 -23.63 -21.21
N PRO A 622 -24.37 -23.46 -20.43
CA PRO A 622 -25.58 -22.81 -20.94
C PRO A 622 -25.31 -21.33 -21.28
N LYS A 623 -25.86 -20.85 -22.40
CA LYS A 623 -25.86 -19.43 -22.78
C LYS A 623 -26.43 -18.56 -21.66
N GLY A 624 -25.77 -17.43 -21.38
CA GLY A 624 -26.15 -16.50 -20.31
C GLY A 624 -25.93 -17.02 -18.88
N SER A 625 -25.34 -18.21 -18.70
CA SER A 625 -25.08 -18.74 -17.37
C SER A 625 -23.84 -18.12 -16.73
N LEU A 626 -23.84 -18.02 -15.39
CA LEU A 626 -22.65 -17.64 -14.62
C LEU A 626 -21.44 -18.55 -14.91
N ARG A 627 -21.66 -19.82 -15.29
CA ARG A 627 -20.58 -20.76 -15.65
C ARG A 627 -19.84 -20.31 -16.91
N LEU A 628 -20.58 -19.85 -17.92
CA LEU A 628 -20.02 -19.31 -19.16
C LEU A 628 -19.23 -18.02 -18.88
N SER A 629 -19.78 -17.13 -18.05
CA SER A 629 -19.08 -15.91 -17.63
C SER A 629 -17.79 -16.21 -16.85
N ILE A 630 -17.80 -17.20 -15.94
CA ILE A 630 -16.60 -17.63 -15.21
C ILE A 630 -15.56 -18.21 -16.18
N PHE A 631 -15.98 -19.02 -17.14
CA PHE A 631 -15.07 -19.61 -18.12
C PHE A 631 -14.35 -18.53 -18.96
N TYR A 632 -15.08 -17.58 -19.53
CA TYR A 632 -14.46 -16.45 -20.24
C TYR A 632 -13.63 -15.56 -19.32
N GLY A 633 -14.07 -15.36 -18.07
CA GLY A 633 -13.28 -14.67 -17.05
C GLY A 633 -11.94 -15.35 -16.79
N LEU A 634 -11.89 -16.69 -16.73
CA LEU A 634 -10.64 -17.45 -16.58
C LEU A 634 -9.74 -17.34 -17.82
N CYS A 635 -10.31 -17.42 -19.02
CA CYS A 635 -9.54 -17.26 -20.26
C CYS A 635 -8.98 -15.83 -20.43
N THR A 636 -9.65 -14.82 -19.87
CA THR A 636 -9.26 -13.40 -20.03
C THR A 636 -8.40 -12.86 -18.90
N LEU A 637 -8.54 -13.36 -17.66
CA LEU A 637 -7.78 -12.91 -16.48
C LEU A 637 -6.68 -13.90 -16.05
N GLY A 638 -6.83 -15.18 -16.40
CA GLY A 638 -5.85 -16.23 -16.13
C GLY A 638 -4.45 -15.92 -16.70
N PRO A 639 -4.31 -15.42 -17.95
CA PRO A 639 -3.01 -15.09 -18.52
C PRO A 639 -2.24 -14.02 -17.73
N GLN A 640 -2.92 -12.97 -17.26
CA GLN A 640 -2.36 -11.88 -16.45
C GLN A 640 -1.95 -12.39 -15.07
N ALA A 641 -2.80 -13.19 -14.43
CA ALA A 641 -2.48 -13.83 -13.15
C ALA A 641 -1.27 -14.76 -13.27
N PHE A 642 -1.18 -15.52 -14.37
CA PHE A 642 -0.06 -16.42 -14.66
C PHE A 642 1.25 -15.67 -14.83
N ILE A 643 1.29 -14.64 -15.69
CA ILE A 643 2.54 -13.88 -15.95
C ILE A 643 2.99 -13.07 -14.72
N ILE A 644 2.06 -12.60 -13.88
CA ILE A 644 2.37 -11.96 -12.58
C ILE A 644 3.13 -12.94 -11.67
N GLY A 645 2.72 -14.21 -11.66
CA GLY A 645 3.39 -15.28 -10.90
C GLY A 645 4.77 -15.66 -11.45
N LEU A 646 5.04 -15.36 -12.73
CA LEU A 646 6.28 -15.73 -13.41
C LEU A 646 7.40 -14.68 -13.30
N GLU A 647 7.24 -13.59 -12.55
CA GLU A 647 8.26 -12.52 -12.41
C GLU A 647 9.68 -13.07 -12.20
N ARG A 648 9.87 -13.97 -11.24
CA ARG A 648 11.19 -14.57 -10.94
C ARG A 648 11.71 -15.43 -12.08
N VAL A 649 10.82 -16.13 -12.78
CA VAL A 649 11.15 -16.98 -13.92
C VAL A 649 11.56 -16.11 -15.11
N VAL A 650 10.92 -14.96 -15.32
CA VAL A 650 11.30 -13.98 -16.35
C VAL A 650 12.70 -13.43 -16.09
N VAL A 651 13.03 -13.12 -14.83
CA VAL A 651 14.40 -12.70 -14.46
C VAL A 651 15.41 -13.82 -14.66
N ALA A 652 15.07 -15.07 -14.27
CA ALA A 652 15.99 -16.21 -14.32
C ALA A 652 16.25 -16.73 -15.75
N LEU A 653 15.20 -16.91 -16.55
CA LEU A 653 15.29 -17.46 -17.91
C LEU A 653 15.46 -16.38 -18.99
N GLY A 654 15.01 -15.16 -18.73
CA GLY A 654 14.89 -14.09 -19.73
C GLY A 654 13.66 -14.23 -20.62
N ALA A 655 13.17 -13.10 -21.14
CA ALA A 655 11.94 -13.02 -21.93
C ALA A 655 11.99 -13.88 -23.21
N GLY A 656 13.09 -13.86 -23.96
CA GLY A 656 13.20 -14.59 -25.22
C GLY A 656 13.07 -16.11 -25.08
N ARG A 657 13.63 -16.70 -24.02
CA ARG A 657 13.54 -18.16 -23.79
C ARG A 657 12.16 -18.57 -23.34
N LEU A 658 11.51 -17.76 -22.52
CA LEU A 658 10.13 -17.97 -22.13
C LEU A 658 9.19 -17.89 -23.34
N LEU A 659 9.45 -16.97 -24.26
CA LEU A 659 8.73 -16.88 -25.52
C LEU A 659 8.86 -18.20 -26.32
N LEU A 660 10.09 -18.72 -26.47
CA LEU A 660 10.34 -20.00 -27.15
C LEU A 660 9.63 -21.18 -26.46
N LEU A 661 9.68 -21.24 -25.13
CA LEU A 661 8.98 -22.26 -24.34
C LEU A 661 7.47 -22.15 -24.52
N SER A 662 6.91 -20.94 -24.56
CA SER A 662 5.47 -20.73 -24.80
C SER A 662 5.04 -21.29 -26.16
N TYR A 663 5.88 -21.17 -27.20
CA TYR A 663 5.61 -21.74 -28.53
C TYR A 663 5.67 -23.27 -28.52
N LEU A 664 6.64 -23.86 -27.82
CA LEU A 664 6.70 -25.31 -27.64
C LEU A 664 5.50 -25.85 -26.86
N CYS A 665 5.12 -25.21 -25.76
CA CYS A 665 3.93 -25.56 -24.98
C CYS A 665 2.66 -25.46 -25.83
N SER A 666 2.55 -24.42 -26.66
CA SER A 666 1.47 -24.25 -27.61
C SER A 666 1.39 -25.41 -28.61
N ILE A 667 2.49 -25.73 -29.30
CA ILE A 667 2.56 -26.84 -30.26
C ILE A 667 2.18 -28.16 -29.58
N ALA A 668 2.74 -28.42 -28.40
CA ALA A 668 2.43 -29.62 -27.62
C ALA A 668 0.95 -29.69 -27.22
N SER A 669 0.36 -28.58 -26.78
CA SER A 669 -1.06 -28.53 -26.41
C SER A 669 -1.98 -28.83 -27.60
N ALA A 670 -1.64 -28.37 -28.80
CA ALA A 670 -2.40 -28.65 -30.02
C ALA A 670 -2.30 -30.13 -30.43
N LEU A 671 -1.11 -30.74 -30.28
CA LEU A 671 -0.92 -32.18 -30.51
C LEU A 671 -1.70 -33.04 -29.52
N VAL A 672 -1.72 -32.65 -28.23
CA VAL A 672 -2.50 -33.33 -27.19
C VAL A 672 -4.00 -33.21 -27.48
N PHE A 673 -4.46 -32.02 -27.90
CA PHE A 673 -5.87 -31.79 -28.22
C PHE A 673 -6.41 -32.74 -29.30
N ALA A 674 -5.58 -33.17 -30.26
CA ALA A 674 -6.00 -34.13 -31.29
C ALA A 674 -6.56 -35.44 -30.70
N PHE A 675 -6.13 -35.85 -29.50
CA PHE A 675 -6.63 -37.04 -28.79
C PHE A 675 -7.90 -36.77 -27.97
N PHE A 676 -8.16 -35.52 -27.59
CA PHE A 676 -9.26 -35.13 -26.70
C PHE A 676 -10.33 -34.27 -27.38
N LYS A 677 -10.25 -34.08 -28.70
CA LYS A 677 -11.13 -33.19 -29.48
C LYS A 677 -12.63 -33.51 -29.38
N ASP A 678 -12.96 -34.78 -29.12
CA ASP A 678 -14.35 -35.25 -29.04
C ASP A 678 -14.93 -35.12 -27.61
N TYR A 679 -14.11 -34.70 -26.63
CA TYR A 679 -14.53 -34.53 -25.24
C TYR A 679 -14.71 -33.04 -24.89
N PRO A 680 -15.92 -32.57 -24.53
CA PRO A 680 -16.18 -31.16 -24.27
C PRO A 680 -15.29 -30.53 -23.19
N TYR A 681 -14.98 -31.26 -22.12
CA TYR A 681 -14.06 -30.79 -21.07
C TYR A 681 -12.60 -30.69 -21.57
N GLY A 682 -12.21 -31.55 -22.53
CA GLY A 682 -10.91 -31.47 -23.21
C GLY A 682 -10.80 -30.22 -24.07
N VAL A 683 -11.88 -29.86 -24.80
CA VAL A 683 -11.98 -28.59 -25.54
C VAL A 683 -11.87 -27.39 -24.61
N MET A 684 -12.60 -27.38 -23.49
CA MET A 684 -12.52 -26.30 -22.51
C MET A 684 -11.12 -26.15 -21.92
N LEU A 685 -10.45 -27.26 -21.56
CA LEU A 685 -9.10 -27.24 -21.03
C LEU A 685 -8.10 -26.71 -22.07
N PHE A 686 -8.22 -27.16 -23.32
CA PHE A 686 -7.37 -26.69 -24.41
C PHE A 686 -7.52 -25.19 -24.64
N MET A 687 -8.76 -24.68 -24.72
CA MET A 687 -9.03 -23.24 -24.86
C MET A 687 -8.41 -22.42 -23.72
N LEU A 688 -8.47 -22.92 -22.47
CA LEU A 688 -7.85 -22.25 -21.33
C LEU A 688 -6.31 -22.24 -21.43
N VAL A 689 -5.70 -23.36 -21.80
CA VAL A 689 -4.24 -23.47 -21.98
C VAL A 689 -3.77 -22.59 -23.14
N ASP A 690 -4.49 -22.59 -24.26
CA ASP A 690 -4.19 -21.75 -25.43
C ASP A 690 -4.28 -20.26 -25.05
N ALA A 691 -5.35 -19.85 -24.37
CA ALA A 691 -5.51 -18.49 -23.86
C ALA A 691 -4.33 -18.06 -22.97
N ILE A 692 -3.90 -18.91 -22.04
CA ILE A 692 -2.76 -18.63 -21.16
C ILE A 692 -1.48 -18.51 -21.98
N THR A 693 -1.17 -19.48 -22.84
CA THR A 693 0.09 -19.48 -23.60
C THR A 693 0.20 -18.30 -24.57
N VAL A 694 -0.90 -17.90 -25.21
CA VAL A 694 -0.93 -16.75 -26.12
C VAL A 694 -0.85 -15.44 -25.34
N HIS A 695 -1.81 -15.17 -24.44
CA HIS A 695 -1.92 -13.84 -23.87
C HIS A 695 -0.85 -13.53 -22.81
N SER A 696 -0.21 -14.55 -22.21
CA SER A 696 0.92 -14.34 -21.29
C SER A 696 2.25 -14.04 -22.00
N ALA A 697 2.37 -14.33 -23.30
CA ALA A 697 3.56 -14.04 -24.08
C ALA A 697 3.59 -12.60 -24.62
N GLN A 698 2.44 -11.95 -24.83
CA GLN A 698 2.36 -10.57 -25.32
C GLN A 698 3.24 -9.57 -24.53
N PRO A 699 3.24 -9.55 -23.18
CA PRO A 699 4.04 -8.58 -22.41
C PRO A 699 5.55 -8.78 -22.55
N LEU A 700 5.99 -10.00 -22.92
CA LEU A 700 7.40 -10.32 -23.10
C LEU A 700 8.01 -9.60 -24.32
N PHE A 701 7.21 -9.26 -25.33
CA PHE A 701 7.67 -8.48 -26.48
C PHE A 701 8.13 -7.07 -26.08
N ASN A 702 7.49 -6.44 -25.08
CA ASN A 702 7.93 -5.14 -24.58
C ASN A 702 9.33 -5.23 -23.94
N ILE A 703 9.63 -6.34 -23.25
CA ILE A 703 10.99 -6.58 -22.70
C ILE A 703 11.99 -6.79 -23.84
N LEU A 704 11.63 -7.57 -24.87
CA LEU A 704 12.51 -7.83 -26.02
C LEU A 704 12.83 -6.56 -26.83
N PHE A 705 11.84 -5.69 -27.06
CA PHE A 705 12.08 -4.41 -27.71
C PHE A 705 12.94 -3.49 -26.85
N SER A 706 12.75 -3.45 -25.53
CA SER A 706 13.63 -2.72 -24.61
C SER A 706 15.08 -3.25 -24.65
N ASP A 707 15.27 -4.57 -24.65
CA ASP A 707 16.59 -5.21 -24.78
C ASP A 707 17.26 -4.85 -26.13
N TYR A 708 16.48 -4.78 -27.21
CA TYR A 708 16.95 -4.33 -28.53
C TYR A 708 17.37 -2.84 -28.51
N ILE A 709 16.56 -1.96 -27.92
CA ILE A 709 16.82 -0.51 -27.83
C ILE A 709 18.12 -0.24 -27.06
N ASP A 710 18.36 -0.94 -25.95
CA ASP A 710 19.60 -0.82 -25.18
C ASP A 710 20.83 -1.22 -26.02
N GLY A 711 20.70 -2.29 -26.80
CA GLY A 711 21.77 -2.78 -27.67
C GLY A 711 22.07 -1.86 -28.85
N ASP A 712 21.03 -1.27 -29.46
CA ASP A 712 21.15 -0.37 -30.61
C ASP A 712 21.93 0.91 -30.27
N LYS A 713 21.72 1.49 -29.08
CA LYS A 713 22.30 2.77 -28.68
C LYS A 713 23.84 2.77 -28.73
N ALA A 714 24.48 1.79 -28.09
CA ALA A 714 25.94 1.69 -28.09
C ALA A 714 26.48 1.21 -29.45
N ARG A 715 25.79 0.29 -30.12
CA ARG A 715 26.20 -0.28 -31.40
C ARG A 715 26.32 0.76 -32.52
N TYR A 716 25.52 1.82 -32.47
CA TYR A 716 25.57 2.93 -33.43
C TYR A 716 26.01 4.26 -32.81
N SER A 717 26.61 4.25 -31.60
CA SER A 717 27.13 5.45 -30.93
C SER A 717 26.11 6.61 -30.85
N ARG A 718 24.85 6.31 -30.56
CA ARG A 718 23.77 7.31 -30.55
C ARG A 718 23.78 8.13 -29.27
N LYS A 719 23.50 9.44 -29.39
CA LYS A 719 23.34 10.35 -28.23
C LYS A 719 22.09 10.02 -27.40
N SER A 720 20.99 9.66 -28.04
CA SER A 720 19.69 9.32 -27.42
C SER A 720 19.17 7.98 -27.94
N PRO A 721 18.36 7.25 -27.15
CA PRO A 721 17.69 6.03 -27.61
C PRO A 721 16.56 6.37 -28.60
N ILE A 722 16.33 5.49 -29.58
CA ILE A 722 15.25 5.59 -30.58
C ILE A 722 14.00 4.79 -30.17
N SER A 723 13.65 4.85 -28.88
CA SER A 723 12.64 3.99 -28.27
C SER A 723 11.27 4.15 -28.93
N SER A 724 10.83 5.39 -29.12
CA SER A 724 9.51 5.72 -29.66
C SER A 724 9.39 5.23 -31.10
N PHE A 725 10.44 5.46 -31.89
CA PHE A 725 10.52 5.03 -33.28
C PHE A 725 10.47 3.51 -33.43
N VAL A 726 11.21 2.76 -32.61
CA VAL A 726 11.21 1.27 -32.64
C VAL A 726 9.82 0.70 -32.35
N PHE A 727 9.15 1.19 -31.30
CA PHE A 727 7.81 0.72 -30.96
C PHE A 727 6.76 1.11 -32.01
N ALA A 728 6.85 2.32 -32.56
CA ALA A 728 6.00 2.79 -33.66
C ALA A 728 6.17 1.96 -34.94
N LEU A 729 7.41 1.64 -35.30
CA LEU A 729 7.69 0.81 -36.48
C LEU A 729 7.16 -0.62 -36.30
N ASN A 730 7.28 -1.20 -35.09
CA ASN A 730 6.63 -2.48 -34.79
C ASN A 730 5.10 -2.38 -34.89
N ALA A 731 4.47 -1.31 -34.39
CA ALA A 731 3.02 -1.12 -34.48
C ALA A 731 2.54 -1.09 -35.94
N PHE A 732 3.25 -0.38 -36.81
CA PHE A 732 2.99 -0.31 -38.26
C PHE A 732 2.89 -1.70 -38.91
N PHE A 733 3.83 -2.62 -38.60
CA PHE A 733 3.78 -3.97 -39.16
C PHE A 733 2.71 -4.84 -38.51
N THR A 734 2.44 -4.64 -37.23
CA THR A 734 1.61 -5.55 -36.45
C THR A 734 0.12 -5.22 -36.41
N LYS A 735 -0.29 -3.95 -36.58
CA LYS A 735 -1.72 -3.58 -36.66
C LYS A 735 -2.46 -4.25 -37.83
N PRO A 736 -1.90 -4.41 -39.05
CA PRO A 736 -2.55 -5.15 -40.14
C PRO A 736 -2.94 -6.59 -39.78
N ALA A 737 -2.18 -7.26 -38.91
CA ALA A 737 -2.50 -8.60 -38.40
C ALA A 737 -3.90 -8.66 -37.77
N GLN A 738 -4.35 -7.55 -37.17
CA GLN A 738 -5.64 -7.47 -36.51
C GLN A 738 -6.83 -7.58 -37.46
N SER A 739 -6.65 -7.09 -38.68
CA SER A 739 -7.68 -7.14 -39.72
C SER A 739 -7.62 -8.44 -40.53
N VAL A 740 -6.42 -8.98 -40.77
CA VAL A 740 -6.22 -10.16 -41.60
C VAL A 740 -6.74 -11.44 -40.94
N ALA A 741 -6.50 -11.63 -39.63
CA ALA A 741 -6.82 -12.90 -38.96
C ALA A 741 -8.32 -13.26 -38.97
N PRO A 742 -9.27 -12.33 -38.68
CA PRO A 742 -10.70 -12.64 -38.75
C PRO A 742 -11.17 -12.95 -40.17
N ILE A 743 -10.66 -12.22 -41.17
CA ILE A 743 -11.03 -12.41 -42.58
C ILE A 743 -10.67 -13.82 -43.06
N LEU A 744 -9.43 -14.26 -42.77
CA LEU A 744 -8.96 -15.59 -43.18
C LEU A 744 -9.78 -16.70 -42.53
N ILE A 745 -10.09 -16.58 -41.23
CA ILE A 745 -10.85 -17.61 -40.53
C ILE A 745 -12.31 -17.62 -40.98
N VAL A 746 -12.96 -16.46 -41.10
CA VAL A 746 -14.34 -16.40 -41.63
C VAL A 746 -14.41 -16.96 -43.05
N PHE A 747 -13.41 -16.70 -43.90
CA PHE A 747 -13.33 -17.28 -45.25
C PHE A 747 -13.32 -18.81 -45.19
N VAL A 748 -12.50 -19.40 -44.32
CA VAL A 748 -12.46 -20.85 -44.09
C VAL A 748 -13.82 -21.35 -43.58
N LEU A 749 -14.40 -20.72 -42.56
CA LEU A 749 -15.67 -21.16 -41.98
C LEU A 749 -16.85 -21.05 -42.97
N ASN A 750 -16.87 -20.02 -43.81
CA ASN A 750 -17.88 -19.83 -44.85
C ASN A 750 -17.85 -20.97 -45.88
N HIS A 751 -16.66 -21.45 -46.25
CA HIS A 751 -16.51 -22.62 -47.13
C HIS A 751 -17.20 -23.87 -46.56
N TYR A 752 -17.27 -24.00 -45.23
CA TYR A 752 -17.92 -25.12 -44.54
C TYR A 752 -19.34 -24.81 -44.04
N GLY A 753 -19.97 -23.73 -44.53
CA GLY A 753 -21.39 -23.45 -44.31
C GLY A 753 -21.73 -22.56 -43.11
N TYR A 754 -20.79 -21.73 -42.63
CA TYR A 754 -21.02 -20.81 -41.51
C TYR A 754 -22.19 -19.83 -41.74
N GLN A 755 -22.38 -19.32 -42.97
CA GLN A 755 -23.53 -18.45 -43.31
C GLN A 755 -24.88 -19.15 -43.08
N GLY A 756 -24.97 -20.45 -43.41
CA GLY A 756 -26.19 -21.23 -43.16
C GLY A 756 -26.45 -21.44 -41.67
N PHE A 757 -25.40 -21.56 -40.85
CA PHE A 757 -25.53 -21.64 -39.40
C PHE A 757 -26.04 -20.33 -38.78
N LEU A 758 -25.58 -19.16 -39.27
CA LEU A 758 -26.07 -17.86 -38.77
C LEU A 758 -27.59 -17.68 -38.98
N LEU A 759 -28.17 -18.29 -40.01
CA LEU A 759 -29.59 -18.22 -40.31
C LEU A 759 -30.43 -19.28 -39.60
N SER A 760 -29.92 -20.51 -39.50
CA SER A 760 -30.68 -21.66 -38.99
C SER A 760 -30.44 -21.96 -37.50
N HIS A 761 -29.34 -21.48 -36.93
CA HIS A 761 -28.81 -21.88 -35.62
C HIS A 761 -28.62 -23.39 -35.42
N VAL A 762 -28.62 -24.18 -36.51
CA VAL A 762 -28.38 -25.63 -36.47
C VAL A 762 -26.95 -25.92 -36.93
N PRO A 763 -26.07 -26.46 -36.07
CA PRO A 763 -24.69 -26.74 -36.45
C PRO A 763 -24.62 -27.95 -37.39
N THR A 764 -23.87 -27.83 -38.49
CA THR A 764 -23.55 -28.98 -39.35
C THR A 764 -22.25 -29.66 -38.87
N SER A 765 -22.15 -30.97 -39.06
CA SER A 765 -20.92 -31.73 -38.70
C SER A 765 -19.69 -31.23 -39.45
N LYS A 766 -19.84 -30.78 -40.70
CA LYS A 766 -18.77 -30.16 -41.48
C LYS A 766 -18.28 -28.85 -40.86
N LEU A 767 -19.19 -28.00 -40.40
CA LEU A 767 -18.85 -26.74 -39.74
C LEU A 767 -18.20 -26.98 -38.37
N GLN A 768 -18.71 -27.92 -37.57
CA GLN A 768 -18.12 -28.28 -36.28
C GLN A 768 -16.67 -28.78 -36.46
N ASN A 769 -16.43 -29.67 -37.44
CA ASN A 769 -15.08 -30.12 -37.76
C ASN A 769 -14.18 -28.97 -38.22
N ALA A 770 -14.69 -28.06 -39.06
CA ALA A 770 -13.93 -26.88 -39.49
C ALA A 770 -13.51 -25.98 -38.32
N VAL A 771 -14.41 -25.74 -37.36
CA VAL A 771 -14.11 -24.94 -36.16
C VAL A 771 -13.10 -25.65 -35.27
N GLN A 772 -13.18 -26.98 -35.14
CA GLN A 772 -12.14 -27.77 -34.46
C GLN A 772 -10.78 -27.59 -35.17
N TYR A 773 -10.73 -27.74 -36.50
CA TYR A 773 -9.50 -27.58 -37.28
C TYR A 773 -8.89 -26.19 -37.12
N VAL A 774 -9.71 -25.13 -37.12
CA VAL A 774 -9.23 -23.77 -36.85
C VAL A 774 -8.69 -23.67 -35.42
N LEU A 775 -9.40 -24.21 -34.44
CA LEU A 775 -9.08 -24.08 -33.01
C LEU A 775 -7.70 -24.67 -32.67
N TYR A 776 -7.35 -25.85 -33.18
CA TYR A 776 -6.03 -26.45 -32.92
C TYR A 776 -4.99 -26.19 -34.02
N GLY A 777 -5.43 -25.98 -35.27
CA GLY A 777 -4.55 -25.72 -36.40
C GLY A 777 -3.87 -24.36 -36.30
N THR A 778 -4.58 -23.35 -35.78
CA THR A 778 -4.01 -22.01 -35.55
C THR A 778 -2.79 -22.03 -34.63
N PRO A 779 -2.86 -22.56 -33.38
CA PRO A 779 -1.68 -22.64 -32.51
C PRO A 779 -0.60 -23.60 -33.01
N LEU A 780 -0.95 -24.65 -33.75
CA LEU A 780 0.03 -25.56 -34.34
C LEU A 780 0.84 -24.89 -35.47
N ILE A 781 0.16 -24.29 -36.46
CA ILE A 781 0.79 -23.68 -37.63
C ILE A 781 1.53 -22.41 -37.22
N LEU A 782 0.84 -21.48 -36.56
CA LEU A 782 1.45 -20.21 -36.16
C LEU A 782 2.52 -20.42 -35.08
N GLY A 783 2.30 -21.34 -34.13
CA GLY A 783 3.31 -21.69 -33.12
C GLY A 783 4.58 -22.29 -33.73
N THR A 784 4.45 -23.15 -34.75
CA THR A 784 5.61 -23.71 -35.47
C THR A 784 6.36 -22.63 -36.25
N LEU A 785 5.64 -21.75 -36.96
CA LEU A 785 6.26 -20.62 -37.67
C LEU A 785 6.97 -19.68 -36.69
N GLN A 786 6.32 -19.34 -35.57
CA GLN A 786 6.90 -18.52 -34.50
C GLN A 786 8.18 -19.15 -33.94
N TYR A 787 8.17 -20.45 -33.65
CA TYR A 787 9.35 -21.17 -33.17
C TYR A 787 10.50 -21.15 -34.20
N CYS A 788 10.21 -21.45 -35.47
CA CYS A 788 11.21 -21.47 -36.54
C CYS A 788 11.81 -20.10 -36.84
N LEU A 789 11.01 -19.03 -36.78
CA LEU A 789 11.50 -17.66 -36.96
C LEU A 789 12.32 -17.20 -35.76
N PHE A 790 11.78 -17.38 -34.55
CA PHE A 790 12.36 -16.85 -33.32
C PHE A 790 13.60 -17.62 -32.84
N SER A 791 13.77 -18.88 -33.26
CA SER A 791 15.00 -19.66 -32.99
C SER A 791 16.27 -19.00 -33.52
N ASN A 792 16.15 -18.09 -34.50
CA ASN A 792 17.26 -17.35 -35.10
C ASN A 792 17.62 -16.03 -34.38
N TYR A 793 16.97 -15.70 -33.27
CA TYR A 793 17.19 -14.45 -32.51
C TYR A 793 18.53 -14.49 -31.74
N SER A 794 19.37 -13.47 -31.95
CA SER A 794 20.79 -13.51 -31.55
C SER A 794 21.00 -13.54 -30.02
N LEU A 795 20.07 -12.98 -29.25
CA LEU A 795 20.16 -12.88 -27.79
C LEU A 795 19.73 -14.16 -27.05
N ILE A 796 19.11 -15.14 -27.73
CA ILE A 796 18.85 -16.48 -27.16
C ILE A 796 20.18 -17.25 -26.96
N SER A 797 21.18 -16.97 -27.80
CA SER A 797 22.45 -17.68 -27.95
C SER A 797 23.46 -17.50 -26.81
N ARG A 798 23.17 -16.69 -25.77
CA ARG A 798 24.02 -16.64 -24.57
C ARG A 798 23.51 -17.66 -23.55
N PRO A 799 24.19 -18.81 -23.35
CA PRO A 799 23.75 -19.82 -22.38
C PRO A 799 24.02 -19.35 -20.93
N PRO A 800 23.04 -19.38 -20.02
CA PRO A 800 23.30 -19.65 -18.61
C PRO A 800 23.72 -21.12 -18.48
N LYS A 801 24.71 -21.39 -17.63
CA LYS A 801 25.53 -22.60 -17.57
C LYS A 801 24.80 -23.94 -17.25
N SER A 802 23.47 -24.05 -17.23
CA SER A 802 22.81 -25.33 -16.88
C SER A 802 21.37 -25.46 -17.40
N TYR A 803 21.16 -26.18 -18.50
CA TYR A 803 19.83 -26.39 -19.10
C TYR A 803 18.97 -27.45 -18.36
N MET A 804 19.54 -28.57 -17.91
CA MET A 804 18.78 -29.59 -17.17
C MET A 804 18.28 -29.11 -15.81
N LEU A 805 18.95 -28.14 -15.19
CA LEU A 805 18.50 -27.54 -13.93
C LEU A 805 17.31 -26.61 -14.11
N SER A 806 17.05 -26.04 -15.31
CA SER A 806 16.06 -24.98 -15.51
C SER A 806 14.61 -25.49 -15.63
N THR A 807 14.39 -26.58 -16.36
CA THR A 807 13.09 -27.27 -16.40
C THR A 807 12.82 -27.98 -15.08
N LEU A 808 13.86 -28.53 -14.45
CA LEU A 808 13.76 -29.08 -13.10
C LEU A 808 13.49 -27.97 -12.07
N HIS A 809 14.03 -26.76 -12.26
CA HIS A 809 13.71 -25.57 -11.45
C HIS A 809 12.25 -25.18 -11.66
N ALA A 810 11.75 -25.09 -12.89
CA ALA A 810 10.35 -24.75 -13.14
C ALA A 810 9.38 -25.80 -12.55
N VAL A 811 9.74 -27.09 -12.62
CA VAL A 811 8.98 -28.17 -11.99
C VAL A 811 9.15 -28.19 -10.46
N ASN A 812 10.32 -27.88 -9.90
CA ASN A 812 10.52 -27.69 -8.45
C ASN A 812 9.74 -26.48 -7.93
N GLU A 813 9.74 -25.39 -8.68
CA GLU A 813 8.96 -24.18 -8.43
C GLU A 813 7.46 -24.48 -8.53
N LEU A 814 7.01 -25.49 -9.29
CA LEU A 814 5.61 -25.97 -9.29
C LEU A 814 5.32 -26.96 -8.15
N LYS A 815 6.27 -27.81 -7.74
CA LYS A 815 6.13 -28.69 -6.55
C LYS A 815 5.82 -27.89 -5.29
N ALA A 816 6.35 -26.68 -5.20
CA ALA A 816 6.08 -25.69 -4.16
C ALA A 816 4.62 -25.22 -4.08
N TRP A 817 3.90 -25.17 -5.21
CA TRP A 817 2.51 -24.68 -5.24
C TRP A 817 1.56 -25.65 -4.58
N VAL A 818 1.79 -26.96 -4.66
CA VAL A 818 0.88 -27.97 -4.12
C VAL A 818 0.72 -27.87 -2.59
N PRO A 819 1.78 -27.87 -1.76
CA PRO A 819 1.66 -27.72 -0.30
C PRO A 819 1.14 -26.33 0.10
N CYS A 820 1.58 -25.26 -0.57
CA CYS A 820 1.08 -23.92 -0.28
C CYS A 820 -0.41 -23.76 -0.64
N SER A 821 -0.84 -24.36 -1.75
CA SER A 821 -2.25 -24.41 -2.16
C SER A 821 -3.05 -25.23 -1.17
N LEU A 822 -2.54 -26.37 -0.71
CA LEU A 822 -3.22 -27.19 0.29
C LEU A 822 -3.45 -26.41 1.59
N LEU A 823 -2.44 -25.71 2.11
CA LEU A 823 -2.59 -24.84 3.30
C LEU A 823 -3.55 -23.67 3.05
N SER A 824 -3.43 -23.01 1.89
CA SER A 824 -4.25 -21.84 1.59
C SER A 824 -5.72 -22.19 1.34
N PHE A 825 -6.00 -23.26 0.61
CA PHE A 825 -7.37 -23.68 0.32
C PHE A 825 -8.03 -24.35 1.52
N SER A 826 -7.29 -25.10 2.35
CA SER A 826 -7.83 -25.71 3.58
C SER A 826 -8.29 -24.70 4.64
N MET A 827 -7.87 -23.43 4.55
CA MET A 827 -8.45 -22.34 5.34
C MET A 827 -9.95 -22.15 5.11
N VAL A 828 -10.46 -22.49 3.93
CA VAL A 828 -11.89 -22.36 3.60
C VAL A 828 -12.75 -23.33 4.42
N PRO A 829 -12.53 -24.66 4.37
CA PRO A 829 -13.25 -25.59 5.23
C PRO A 829 -12.98 -25.34 6.72
N PHE A 830 -11.78 -24.90 7.10
CA PHE A 830 -11.48 -24.48 8.47
C PHE A 830 -12.36 -23.31 8.92
N ALA A 831 -12.40 -22.21 8.17
CA ALA A 831 -13.22 -21.05 8.47
C ALA A 831 -14.72 -21.38 8.50
N THR A 832 -15.17 -22.29 7.62
CA THR A 832 -16.55 -22.78 7.60
C THR A 832 -16.89 -23.53 8.88
N CYS A 833 -16.03 -24.45 9.32
CA CYS A 833 -16.21 -25.18 10.58
C CYS A 833 -16.15 -24.22 11.77
N ALA A 834 -15.22 -23.27 11.77
CA ALA A 834 -15.07 -22.24 12.80
C ALA A 834 -16.34 -21.39 12.99
N LEU A 835 -16.94 -20.91 11.89
CA LEU A 835 -18.21 -20.19 11.92
C LEU A 835 -19.35 -21.06 12.47
N GLY A 836 -19.40 -22.33 12.08
CA GLY A 836 -20.37 -23.29 12.60
C GLY A 836 -20.23 -23.51 14.11
N ILE A 837 -19.00 -23.70 14.60
CA ILE A 837 -18.70 -23.84 16.04
C ILE A 837 -19.06 -22.54 16.78
N GLY A 838 -18.74 -21.38 16.20
CA GLY A 838 -19.12 -20.08 16.76
C GLY A 838 -20.64 -19.91 16.87
N ALA A 839 -21.41 -20.32 15.86
CA ALA A 839 -22.87 -20.31 15.93
C ALA A 839 -23.42 -21.29 16.98
N LEU A 840 -22.84 -22.50 17.06
CA LEU A 840 -23.20 -23.50 18.06
C LEU A 840 -22.86 -23.06 19.49
N SER A 841 -21.91 -22.14 19.67
CA SER A 841 -21.56 -21.59 21.00
C SER A 841 -22.74 -20.89 21.69
N TRP A 842 -23.75 -20.45 20.93
CA TRP A 842 -24.95 -19.78 21.47
C TRP A 842 -25.91 -20.76 22.16
N VAL A 843 -25.82 -22.05 21.83
CA VAL A 843 -26.75 -23.09 22.29
C VAL A 843 -26.05 -24.24 23.02
N THR A 844 -24.72 -24.27 23.05
CA THR A 844 -23.94 -25.32 23.71
C THR A 844 -23.25 -24.81 24.98
N PRO A 845 -23.07 -25.67 26.01
CA PRO A 845 -22.29 -25.29 27.19
C PRO A 845 -20.86 -24.89 26.82
N LYS A 846 -20.31 -23.92 27.55
CA LYS A 846 -18.96 -23.39 27.33
C LYS A 846 -17.87 -24.48 27.26
N SER A 847 -17.96 -25.51 28.09
CA SER A 847 -17.02 -26.64 28.09
C SER A 847 -17.06 -27.45 26.79
N VAL A 848 -18.24 -27.63 26.20
CA VAL A 848 -18.43 -28.32 24.92
C VAL A 848 -17.88 -27.47 23.78
N PHE A 849 -18.20 -26.17 23.78
CA PHE A 849 -17.66 -25.21 22.81
C PHE A 849 -16.13 -25.20 22.81
N VAL A 850 -15.48 -25.02 23.97
CA VAL A 850 -14.01 -25.00 24.08
C VAL A 850 -13.41 -26.31 23.57
N LYS A 851 -14.03 -27.45 23.87
CA LYS A 851 -13.56 -28.76 23.37
C LYS A 851 -13.63 -28.83 21.85
N MET A 852 -14.75 -28.44 21.24
CA MET A 852 -14.92 -28.43 19.78
C MET A 852 -13.93 -27.49 19.09
N ASP A 853 -13.78 -26.27 19.62
CA ASP A 853 -12.87 -25.25 19.10
C ASP A 853 -11.40 -25.66 19.20
N ASN A 854 -10.97 -26.20 20.35
CA ASN A 854 -9.63 -26.76 20.53
C ASN A 854 -9.37 -27.96 19.61
N THR A 855 -10.36 -28.83 19.37
CA THR A 855 -10.24 -29.95 18.41
C THR A 855 -10.07 -29.45 16.97
N LEU A 856 -10.84 -28.44 16.56
CA LEU A 856 -10.70 -27.85 15.21
C LEU A 856 -9.32 -27.19 15.03
N TYR A 857 -8.88 -26.39 16.01
CA TYR A 857 -7.56 -25.77 16.00
C TYR A 857 -6.44 -26.81 15.92
N GLN A 858 -6.51 -27.85 16.76
CA GLN A 858 -5.56 -28.96 16.75
C GLN A 858 -5.52 -29.66 15.38
N ALA A 859 -6.69 -29.97 14.80
CA ALA A 859 -6.77 -30.61 13.50
C ALA A 859 -6.07 -29.78 12.42
N TYR A 860 -6.28 -28.46 12.42
CA TYR A 860 -5.66 -27.56 11.45
C TYR A 860 -4.15 -27.42 11.67
N MET A 861 -3.70 -27.29 12.92
CA MET A 861 -2.27 -27.24 13.22
C MET A 861 -1.57 -28.55 12.84
N ARG A 862 -2.22 -29.72 13.02
CA ARG A 862 -1.68 -31.01 12.58
C ARG A 862 -1.61 -31.17 11.06
N LEU A 863 -2.52 -30.54 10.30
CA LEU A 863 -2.36 -30.38 8.85
C LEU A 863 -1.13 -29.52 8.52
N CYS A 864 -0.93 -28.39 9.20
CA CYS A 864 0.27 -27.58 9.00
C CYS A 864 1.55 -28.39 9.28
N LEU A 865 1.58 -29.16 10.37
CA LEU A 865 2.70 -30.04 10.73
C LEU A 865 2.93 -31.15 9.70
N PHE A 866 1.87 -31.75 9.15
CA PHE A 866 1.97 -32.69 8.04
C PHE A 866 2.70 -32.06 6.86
N VAL A 867 2.30 -30.84 6.47
CA VAL A 867 2.93 -30.12 5.36
C VAL A 867 4.39 -29.78 5.69
N PHE A 868 4.70 -29.27 6.88
CA PHE A 868 6.07 -28.87 7.24
C PHE A 868 7.04 -30.07 7.38
N GLU A 869 6.64 -31.14 8.07
CA GLU A 869 7.55 -32.26 8.36
C GLU A 869 7.51 -33.34 7.29
N ASN A 870 6.32 -33.70 6.77
CA ASN A 870 6.16 -34.86 5.90
C ASN A 870 6.20 -34.50 4.41
N ILE A 871 5.68 -33.33 4.00
CA ILE A 871 5.78 -32.88 2.61
C ILE A 871 7.04 -32.05 2.39
N ALA A 872 7.31 -31.10 3.27
CA ALA A 872 8.44 -30.19 3.15
C ALA A 872 9.74 -30.76 3.73
N GLY A 873 9.71 -31.89 4.45
CA GLY A 873 10.93 -32.56 4.94
C GLY A 873 11.72 -31.75 5.96
N MET A 874 11.05 -30.94 6.79
CA MET A 874 11.70 -30.18 7.85
C MET A 874 12.29 -31.12 8.91
N LYS A 875 13.56 -30.90 9.26
CA LYS A 875 14.26 -31.56 10.37
C LYS A 875 14.32 -30.64 11.58
N VAL A 876 14.15 -31.20 12.78
CA VAL A 876 14.14 -30.44 14.04
C VAL A 876 15.16 -31.04 14.99
N SER A 877 16.11 -30.21 15.44
CA SER A 877 17.06 -30.56 16.50
C SER A 877 16.74 -29.77 17.76
N LEU A 878 16.67 -30.46 18.89
CA LEU A 878 16.38 -29.87 20.21
C LEU A 878 17.60 -29.99 21.13
N SER A 879 17.79 -28.99 21.97
CA SER A 879 18.86 -28.94 22.99
C SER A 879 18.37 -28.21 24.26
N GLY A 880 19.07 -28.39 25.38
CA GLY A 880 18.70 -27.84 26.69
C GLY A 880 17.73 -28.75 27.47
N ASP A 881 16.73 -28.17 28.12
CA ASP A 881 15.80 -28.85 29.05
C ASP A 881 14.69 -29.66 28.33
N VAL A 882 15.07 -30.44 27.30
CA VAL A 882 14.14 -31.19 26.45
C VAL A 882 13.37 -32.26 27.23
N LYS A 883 13.99 -32.85 28.26
CA LYS A 883 13.33 -33.85 29.11
C LYS A 883 12.15 -33.24 29.87
N GLU A 884 12.33 -32.07 30.45
CA GLU A 884 11.28 -31.35 31.18
C GLU A 884 10.13 -30.94 30.26
N LEU A 885 10.44 -30.54 29.02
CA LEU A 885 9.45 -30.26 27.98
C LEU A 885 8.58 -31.48 27.62
N LYS A 886 9.16 -32.68 27.60
CA LYS A 886 8.45 -33.91 27.21
C LYS A 886 7.65 -34.53 28.35
N GLU A 887 8.15 -34.45 29.59
CA GLU A 887 7.59 -35.17 30.73
C GLU A 887 6.54 -34.35 31.51
N ASN A 888 6.67 -33.02 31.55
CA ASN A 888 5.75 -32.18 32.34
C ASN A 888 4.40 -31.99 31.65
N LYS A 889 3.33 -31.85 32.43
CA LYS A 889 2.00 -31.45 31.94
C LYS A 889 1.60 -30.16 32.63
N GLU A 890 2.18 -29.06 32.18
CA GLU A 890 2.10 -27.79 32.91
C GLU A 890 1.49 -26.64 32.10
N ARG A 891 0.93 -25.66 32.81
CA ARG A 891 0.52 -24.36 32.28
C ARG A 891 1.74 -23.46 32.22
N ALA A 892 2.06 -22.97 31.02
CA ALA A 892 3.30 -22.23 30.82
C ALA A 892 3.16 -21.01 29.88
N VAL A 893 4.03 -20.02 30.11
CA VAL A 893 4.27 -18.91 29.19
C VAL A 893 5.54 -19.23 28.41
N ILE A 894 5.48 -19.05 27.09
CA ILE A 894 6.63 -19.26 26.20
C ILE A 894 7.15 -17.89 25.78
N ILE A 895 8.44 -17.64 25.99
CA ILE A 895 9.14 -16.48 25.43
C ILE A 895 10.13 -16.95 24.36
N SER A 896 10.19 -16.25 23.23
CA SER A 896 11.08 -16.62 22.13
C SER A 896 11.56 -15.41 21.32
N ASN A 897 12.69 -15.57 20.62
CA ASN A 897 13.16 -14.60 19.64
C ASN A 897 12.29 -14.63 18.38
N HIS A 898 12.20 -13.50 17.68
CA HIS A 898 11.30 -13.34 16.53
C HIS A 898 12.07 -12.87 15.29
N GLN A 899 12.31 -13.76 14.34
CA GLN A 899 13.07 -13.50 13.10
C GLN A 899 12.21 -13.58 11.83
N THR A 900 11.15 -14.40 11.81
CA THR A 900 10.35 -14.66 10.61
C THR A 900 8.85 -14.81 10.92
N ASP A 901 8.00 -14.83 9.89
CA ASP A 901 6.55 -15.07 10.02
C ASP A 901 6.19 -16.52 10.39
N VAL A 902 7.16 -17.44 10.37
CA VAL A 902 6.97 -18.86 10.68
C VAL A 902 7.22 -19.19 12.17
N ASP A 903 7.85 -18.28 12.94
CA ASP A 903 8.30 -18.58 14.32
C ASP A 903 7.16 -19.10 15.22
N TRP A 904 5.95 -18.54 15.11
CA TRP A 904 4.81 -18.99 15.91
C TRP A 904 4.34 -20.41 15.55
N ALA A 905 4.44 -20.79 14.27
CA ALA A 905 4.14 -22.14 13.81
C ALA A 905 5.19 -23.14 14.30
N ILE A 906 6.45 -22.71 14.37
CA ILE A 906 7.56 -23.47 14.97
C ILE A 906 7.33 -23.72 16.46
N ILE A 907 6.92 -22.71 17.22
CA ILE A 907 6.60 -22.92 18.64
C ILE A 907 5.37 -23.83 18.80
N THR A 908 4.40 -23.75 17.89
CA THR A 908 3.24 -24.67 17.88
C THR A 908 3.67 -26.12 17.66
N LEU A 909 4.71 -26.34 16.84
CA LEU A 909 5.34 -27.64 16.66
C LEU A 909 5.97 -28.18 17.95
N ILE A 910 6.56 -27.31 18.75
CA ILE A 910 7.06 -27.67 20.08
C ILE A 910 5.91 -28.00 21.03
N ALA A 911 4.82 -27.23 20.99
CA ALA A 911 3.62 -27.52 21.79
C ALA A 911 3.01 -28.88 21.45
N ALA A 912 3.09 -29.33 20.20
CA ALA A 912 2.63 -30.65 19.78
C ALA A 912 3.50 -31.82 20.27
N ARG A 913 4.78 -31.56 20.52
CA ARG A 913 5.77 -32.50 21.10
C ARG A 913 5.78 -32.50 22.62
N HIS A 914 5.27 -31.45 23.26
CA HIS A 914 5.11 -31.40 24.71
C HIS A 914 4.13 -32.46 25.19
N ASN A 915 4.60 -33.39 26.02
CA ASN A 915 3.82 -34.52 26.53
C ASN A 915 3.10 -35.28 25.40
N GLU A 916 3.87 -35.69 24.40
CA GLU A 916 3.35 -36.28 23.16
C GLU A 916 2.42 -37.48 23.41
N ALA A 917 2.75 -38.32 24.40
CA ALA A 917 1.98 -39.50 24.79
C ALA A 917 0.54 -39.17 25.23
N MET A 918 0.28 -37.95 25.70
CA MET A 918 -1.03 -37.47 26.15
C MET A 918 -1.75 -36.58 25.12
N GLY A 919 -1.24 -36.52 23.88
CA GLY A 919 -1.92 -35.87 22.76
C GLY A 919 -1.51 -34.42 22.46
N GLY A 920 -0.45 -33.91 23.12
CA GLY A 920 0.14 -32.59 22.86
C GLY A 920 -0.65 -31.39 23.41
N ASN A 921 0.03 -30.26 23.59
CA ASN A 921 -0.55 -29.00 24.08
C ASN A 921 -0.95 -28.02 22.96
N GLU A 922 -0.78 -28.38 21.68
CA GLU A 922 -1.09 -27.52 20.53
C GLU A 922 -2.56 -27.09 20.49
N LYS A 923 -3.48 -27.92 21.01
CA LYS A 923 -4.91 -27.62 21.08
C LYS A 923 -5.25 -26.40 21.96
N SER A 924 -4.43 -26.14 22.97
CA SER A 924 -4.60 -25.06 23.96
C SER A 924 -3.53 -23.97 23.84
N PHE A 925 -2.89 -23.90 22.67
CA PHE A 925 -1.85 -22.91 22.38
C PHE A 925 -2.48 -21.55 22.05
N ARG A 926 -1.96 -20.47 22.66
CA ARG A 926 -2.42 -19.10 22.46
C ARG A 926 -1.22 -18.18 22.22
N VAL A 927 -1.46 -17.07 21.52
CA VAL A 927 -0.40 -16.11 21.21
C VAL A 927 -0.85 -14.70 21.57
N MET A 928 0.05 -13.90 22.13
CA MET A 928 -0.13 -12.44 22.23
C MET A 928 0.24 -11.78 20.89
N VAL A 929 -0.74 -11.17 20.22
CA VAL A 929 -0.61 -10.64 18.85
C VAL A 929 -0.98 -9.17 18.75
N LYS A 930 -0.50 -8.48 17.71
CA LYS A 930 -0.85 -7.06 17.47
C LYS A 930 -2.33 -6.92 17.11
N ASN A 931 -2.98 -5.88 17.63
CA ASN A 931 -4.39 -5.57 17.36
C ASN A 931 -4.74 -5.39 15.87
N ALA A 932 -3.76 -5.09 15.02
CA ALA A 932 -3.97 -5.02 13.56
C ALA A 932 -4.47 -6.35 12.96
N ILE A 933 -4.11 -7.49 13.56
CA ILE A 933 -4.53 -8.83 13.08
C ILE A 933 -6.03 -9.07 13.33
N HIS A 934 -6.65 -8.36 14.28
CA HIS A 934 -8.09 -8.47 14.55
C HIS A 934 -8.93 -8.12 13.32
N TYR A 935 -8.45 -7.19 12.49
CA TYR A 935 -9.18 -6.69 11.34
C TYR A 935 -9.09 -7.59 10.11
N VAL A 936 -8.40 -8.73 10.18
CA VAL A 936 -8.33 -9.70 9.07
C VAL A 936 -9.67 -10.45 9.00
N PRO A 937 -10.50 -10.28 7.94
CA PRO A 937 -11.77 -11.00 7.80
C PRO A 937 -11.66 -12.50 8.06
N LEU A 938 -12.63 -13.05 8.80
CA LEU A 938 -12.73 -14.46 9.22
C LEU A 938 -11.60 -14.98 10.12
N PHE A 939 -10.34 -14.76 9.74
CA PHE A 939 -9.16 -15.21 10.49
C PHE A 939 -8.97 -14.46 11.80
N GLY A 940 -9.03 -13.12 11.78
CA GLY A 940 -8.94 -12.29 12.98
C GLY A 940 -10.09 -12.58 13.95
N TRP A 941 -11.30 -12.75 13.43
CA TRP A 941 -12.45 -13.14 14.25
C TRP A 941 -12.27 -14.52 14.90
N TYR A 942 -11.82 -15.51 14.14
CA TYR A 942 -11.61 -16.86 14.68
C TYR A 942 -10.50 -16.92 15.73
N ILE A 943 -9.34 -16.30 15.50
CA ILE A 943 -8.26 -16.37 16.51
C ILE A 943 -8.67 -15.62 17.79
N PHE A 944 -9.49 -14.57 17.70
CA PHE A 944 -10.13 -13.96 18.87
C PHE A 944 -11.01 -14.96 19.61
N GLN A 945 -11.90 -15.65 18.89
CA GLN A 945 -12.77 -16.71 19.42
C GLN A 945 -11.96 -17.82 20.11
N HIS A 946 -10.89 -18.27 19.46
CA HIS A 946 -10.01 -19.32 19.98
C HIS A 946 -9.33 -18.87 21.29
N GLY A 947 -9.10 -17.57 21.46
CA GLY A 947 -8.61 -16.98 22.71
C GLY A 947 -7.25 -16.28 22.59
N TYR A 948 -6.84 -15.91 21.38
CA TYR A 948 -5.62 -15.13 21.18
C TYR A 948 -5.78 -13.72 21.74
N ILE A 949 -4.70 -13.20 22.33
CA ILE A 949 -4.74 -11.95 23.07
C ILE A 949 -4.24 -10.82 22.19
N TYR A 950 -5.11 -9.87 21.88
CA TYR A 950 -4.76 -8.70 21.09
C TYR A 950 -4.17 -7.57 21.93
N VAL A 951 -2.97 -7.14 21.58
CA VAL A 951 -2.29 -6.01 22.21
C VAL A 951 -2.18 -4.83 21.24
N ARG A 952 -2.56 -3.64 21.71
CA ARG A 952 -2.31 -2.37 21.00
C ARG A 952 -0.86 -1.95 21.24
N ARG A 953 -0.26 -1.16 20.33
CA ARG A 953 1.09 -0.63 20.54
C ARG A 953 1.10 0.23 21.82
N PHE A 954 2.11 0.01 22.66
CA PHE A 954 2.54 0.70 23.89
C PHE A 954 1.62 1.79 24.47
N GLY A 955 1.10 1.54 25.68
CA GLY A 955 0.43 2.52 26.54
C GLY A 955 -0.91 2.03 27.11
N GLU A 956 -1.68 1.28 26.32
CA GLU A 956 -3.01 0.76 26.70
C GLU A 956 -3.01 -0.76 26.90
N PHE A 957 -2.04 -1.33 27.63
CA PHE A 957 -2.08 -2.76 27.98
C PHE A 957 -3.24 -3.08 28.94
N ILE A 958 -3.76 -2.07 29.64
CA ILE A 958 -4.90 -2.20 30.56
C ILE A 958 -6.18 -1.85 29.80
N THR A 959 -6.58 -2.71 28.87
CA THR A 959 -7.95 -2.70 28.35
C THR A 959 -8.70 -3.88 28.97
N SER A 960 -9.94 -3.66 29.42
CA SER A 960 -10.78 -4.72 30.01
C SER A 960 -10.88 -6.01 29.16
N PRO A 961 -10.86 -5.98 27.81
CA PRO A 961 -10.85 -7.19 26.99
C PRO A 961 -9.65 -8.10 27.20
N VAL A 962 -8.42 -7.56 27.29
CA VAL A 962 -7.19 -8.34 27.45
C VAL A 962 -7.19 -9.08 28.79
N LEU A 963 -7.56 -8.38 29.87
CA LEU A 963 -7.66 -8.96 31.21
C LEU A 963 -8.71 -10.08 31.25
N ARG A 964 -9.89 -9.86 30.64
CA ARG A 964 -10.94 -10.89 30.56
C ARG A 964 -10.45 -12.15 29.83
N GLN A 965 -9.63 -11.99 28.79
CA GLN A 965 -9.13 -13.12 28.02
C GLN A 965 -8.04 -13.91 28.76
N LEU A 966 -7.15 -13.23 29.50
CA LEU A 966 -6.18 -13.88 30.40
C LEU A 966 -6.87 -14.65 31.53
N VAL A 967 -7.85 -14.03 32.19
CA VAL A 967 -8.64 -14.70 33.25
C VAL A 967 -9.42 -15.90 32.68
N TRP A 968 -9.95 -15.76 31.46
CA TRP A 968 -10.61 -16.87 30.79
C TRP A 968 -9.64 -18.01 30.47
N LEU A 969 -8.45 -17.70 29.96
CA LEU A 969 -7.41 -18.69 29.69
C LEU A 969 -7.02 -19.45 30.96
N ASP A 970 -6.85 -18.75 32.08
CA ASP A 970 -6.53 -19.32 33.39
C ASP A 970 -7.67 -20.17 33.97
N SER A 971 -8.91 -19.96 33.50
CA SER A 971 -10.09 -20.74 33.89
C SER A 971 -10.27 -22.06 33.12
N LEU A 972 -9.44 -22.31 32.10
CA LEU A 972 -9.58 -23.53 31.29
C LEU A 972 -9.12 -24.79 32.05
N PRO A 973 -9.82 -25.92 31.88
CA PRO A 973 -9.49 -27.16 32.59
C PRO A 973 -8.23 -27.85 32.03
N ASP A 974 -7.95 -27.68 30.74
CA ASP A 974 -6.74 -28.20 30.10
C ASP A 974 -5.55 -27.24 30.34
N PRO A 975 -4.31 -27.76 30.44
CA PRO A 975 -3.12 -26.92 30.43
C PRO A 975 -3.05 -26.06 29.17
N TYR A 976 -2.66 -24.80 29.32
CA TYR A 976 -2.50 -23.85 28.22
C TYR A 976 -1.05 -23.40 28.08
N TRP A 977 -0.68 -23.06 26.86
CA TRP A 977 0.59 -22.45 26.53
C TRP A 977 0.35 -21.09 25.90
N LEU A 978 0.97 -20.04 26.45
CA LEU A 978 0.85 -18.67 25.94
C LEU A 978 2.19 -18.17 25.40
N LEU A 979 2.29 -18.02 24.08
CA LEU A 979 3.47 -17.47 23.43
C LEU A 979 3.46 -15.93 23.43
N ILE A 980 4.60 -15.38 23.84
CA ILE A 980 4.93 -13.95 23.82
C ILE A 980 6.24 -13.79 23.05
N PHE A 981 6.29 -12.81 22.15
CA PHE A 981 7.52 -12.33 21.52
C PHE A 981 7.92 -10.99 22.16
N PRO A 982 8.77 -10.97 23.21
CA PRO A 982 9.18 -9.75 23.90
C PRO A 982 9.74 -8.63 23.02
N GLU A 983 10.39 -8.96 21.89
CA GLU A 983 10.87 -7.96 20.92
C GLU A 983 9.73 -7.09 20.36
N GLY A 984 8.51 -7.63 20.31
CA GLY A 984 7.31 -6.97 19.78
C GLY A 984 7.35 -6.68 18.27
N THR A 985 8.50 -6.85 17.62
CA THR A 985 8.74 -6.70 16.19
C THR A 985 9.81 -7.70 15.78
N ARG A 986 9.71 -8.21 14.55
CA ARG A 986 10.70 -9.14 14.00
C ARG A 986 12.05 -8.47 13.82
N PHE A 987 13.11 -9.14 14.27
CA PHE A 987 14.47 -8.87 13.86
C PHE A 987 14.63 -9.21 12.38
N THR A 988 14.93 -8.21 11.54
CA THR A 988 15.18 -8.42 10.11
C THR A 988 16.19 -7.40 9.60
N ARG A 989 17.22 -7.86 8.88
CA ARG A 989 18.24 -6.99 8.27
C ARG A 989 17.68 -6.04 7.21
N THR A 990 16.47 -6.31 6.71
CA THR A 990 15.73 -5.39 5.81
C THR A 990 15.26 -4.11 6.50
N LYS A 991 15.31 -4.04 7.83
CA LYS A 991 14.95 -2.86 8.63
C LYS A 991 16.17 -2.38 9.45
N PRO A 992 17.24 -1.89 8.79
CA PRO A 992 18.49 -1.54 9.46
C PRO A 992 18.30 -0.48 10.55
N LYS A 993 17.34 0.44 10.36
CA LYS A 993 17.02 1.49 11.34
C LYS A 993 16.58 0.92 12.70
N LEU A 994 15.71 -0.09 12.71
CA LEU A 994 15.23 -0.73 13.94
C LEU A 994 16.34 -1.49 14.68
N ILE A 995 17.26 -2.10 13.93
CA ILE A 995 18.42 -2.78 14.51
C ILE A 995 19.37 -1.74 15.11
N ALA A 996 19.66 -0.66 14.38
CA ALA A 996 20.51 0.43 14.86
C ALA A 996 19.97 1.07 16.14
N GLU A 997 18.65 1.30 16.19
CA GLU A 997 17.94 1.81 17.37
C GLU A 997 18.12 0.87 18.58
N SER A 998 17.82 -0.42 18.39
CA SER A 998 18.01 -1.45 19.43
C SER A 998 19.46 -1.54 19.93
N GLN A 999 20.44 -1.40 19.04
CA GLN A 999 21.86 -1.44 19.40
C GLN A 999 22.30 -0.19 20.15
N GLU A 1000 21.80 0.97 19.74
CA GLU A 1000 22.09 2.24 20.39
C GLU A 1000 21.52 2.27 21.80
N PHE A 1001 20.31 1.75 22.00
CA PHE A 1001 19.74 1.55 23.34
C PHE A 1001 20.67 0.74 24.25
N CYS A 1002 21.27 -0.36 23.76
CA CYS A 1002 22.24 -1.14 24.53
C CYS A 1002 23.48 -0.30 24.88
N ARG A 1003 24.04 0.44 23.92
CA ARG A 1003 25.22 1.30 24.15
C ARG A 1003 24.95 2.36 25.21
N GLN A 1004 23.81 3.04 25.13
CA GLN A 1004 23.41 4.08 26.08
C GLN A 1004 23.23 3.55 27.51
N LYS A 1005 22.76 2.31 27.66
CA LYS A 1005 22.55 1.67 28.97
C LYS A 1005 23.78 0.92 29.48
N GLY A 1006 24.88 0.90 28.74
CA GLY A 1006 26.10 0.16 29.09
C GLY A 1006 25.93 -1.35 29.01
N TYR A 1007 24.95 -1.83 28.23
CA TYR A 1007 24.73 -3.25 28.02
C TYR A 1007 25.49 -3.77 26.79
N PRO A 1008 25.89 -5.06 26.78
CA PRO A 1008 26.30 -5.76 25.56
C PRO A 1008 25.36 -5.49 24.37
N VAL A 1009 25.96 -5.14 23.23
CA VAL A 1009 25.22 -4.85 21.99
C VAL A 1009 24.73 -6.16 21.39
N LEU A 1010 23.40 -6.27 21.24
CA LEU A 1010 22.75 -7.45 20.66
C LEU A 1010 22.87 -7.42 19.13
N ARG A 1011 23.27 -8.54 18.52
CA ARG A 1011 23.58 -8.63 17.07
C ARG A 1011 22.55 -9.43 16.27
N ASN A 1012 21.87 -10.37 16.90
CA ASN A 1012 20.98 -11.36 16.31
C ASN A 1012 19.52 -11.23 16.77
N VAL A 1013 19.28 -10.48 17.85
CA VAL A 1013 17.94 -10.21 18.41
C VAL A 1013 17.77 -8.72 18.73
N LEU A 1014 16.52 -8.25 18.83
CA LEU A 1014 16.20 -6.91 19.33
C LEU A 1014 16.10 -6.88 20.86
N THR A 1015 16.22 -5.69 21.43
CA THR A 1015 16.03 -5.46 22.87
C THR A 1015 14.60 -5.84 23.30
N PRO A 1016 14.41 -6.69 24.33
CA PRO A 1016 13.09 -7.15 24.73
C PRO A 1016 12.30 -6.11 25.52
N ARG A 1017 10.97 -6.27 25.53
CA ARG A 1017 10.02 -5.48 26.31
C ARG A 1017 9.28 -6.38 27.31
N SER A 1018 9.23 -5.98 28.58
CA SER A 1018 8.65 -6.78 29.67
C SER A 1018 7.13 -6.68 29.82
N GLY A 1019 6.49 -5.65 29.26
CA GLY A 1019 5.07 -5.34 29.55
C GLY A 1019 4.07 -6.47 29.27
N GLY A 1020 4.25 -7.20 28.16
CA GLY A 1020 3.38 -8.34 27.83
C GLY A 1020 3.57 -9.53 28.78
N LEU A 1021 4.83 -9.86 29.10
CA LEU A 1021 5.17 -10.93 30.04
C LEU A 1021 4.67 -10.58 31.45
N GLN A 1022 4.90 -9.35 31.90
CA GLN A 1022 4.41 -8.88 33.18
C GLN A 1022 2.90 -9.03 33.30
N LEU A 1023 2.15 -8.57 32.29
CA LEU A 1023 0.69 -8.65 32.29
C LEU A 1023 0.20 -10.11 32.38
N ALA A 1024 0.88 -11.04 31.70
CA ALA A 1024 0.59 -12.46 31.80
C ALA A 1024 0.85 -12.98 33.23
N LEU A 1025 2.02 -12.69 33.79
CA LEU A 1025 2.38 -13.13 35.15
C LEU A 1025 1.41 -12.59 36.21
N ASP A 1026 1.00 -11.32 36.11
CA ASP A 1026 0.10 -10.68 37.08
C ASP A 1026 -1.32 -11.27 37.08
N ASN A 1027 -1.76 -11.88 35.97
CA ASN A 1027 -3.15 -12.32 35.79
C ASN A 1027 -3.35 -13.83 35.67
N LEU A 1028 -2.29 -14.58 35.34
CA LEU A 1028 -2.31 -16.04 35.24
C LEU A 1028 -1.87 -16.65 36.58
N ARG A 1029 -2.84 -17.02 37.42
CA ARG A 1029 -2.59 -17.52 38.78
C ARG A 1029 -2.23 -18.99 38.82
N THR A 1030 -2.71 -19.77 37.84
CA THR A 1030 -2.43 -21.22 37.77
C THR A 1030 -1.15 -21.55 37.00
N LEU A 1031 -0.36 -20.54 36.63
CA LEU A 1031 0.87 -20.67 35.85
C LEU A 1031 1.97 -21.40 36.66
N GLU A 1032 2.60 -22.39 36.05
CA GLU A 1032 3.57 -23.28 36.69
C GLU A 1032 5.03 -22.97 36.29
N GLY A 1033 5.24 -22.46 35.08
CA GLY A 1033 6.58 -22.14 34.58
C GLY A 1033 6.62 -21.22 33.36
N VAL A 1034 7.84 -20.80 33.00
CA VAL A 1034 8.15 -20.05 31.79
C VAL A 1034 9.18 -20.85 30.99
N TYR A 1035 8.88 -21.14 29.72
CA TYR A 1035 9.87 -21.69 28.80
C TYR A 1035 10.51 -20.58 27.98
N ASP A 1036 11.83 -20.56 27.99
CA ASP A 1036 12.64 -19.67 27.18
C ASP A 1036 13.21 -20.43 25.98
N ILE A 1037 12.73 -20.12 24.77
CA ILE A 1037 13.05 -20.88 23.55
C ILE A 1037 13.83 -20.01 22.57
N THR A 1038 15.03 -20.46 22.20
CA THR A 1038 15.87 -19.81 21.18
C THR A 1038 15.78 -20.58 19.88
N ILE A 1039 15.36 -19.90 18.81
CA ILE A 1039 15.21 -20.46 17.46
C ILE A 1039 16.39 -19.98 16.62
N ALA A 1040 17.12 -20.92 16.01
CA ALA A 1040 18.14 -20.65 15.00
C ALA A 1040 17.88 -21.45 13.72
N TYR A 1041 18.12 -20.80 12.58
CA TYR A 1041 17.90 -21.35 11.25
C TYR A 1041 19.23 -21.70 10.59
N GLY A 1042 19.45 -22.95 10.18
CA GLY A 1042 20.71 -23.37 9.55
C GLY A 1042 20.99 -22.68 8.19
N GLN A 1043 19.94 -22.26 7.48
CA GLN A 1043 20.04 -21.63 6.15
C GLN A 1043 20.65 -20.22 6.14
N THR A 1044 20.78 -19.56 7.29
CA THR A 1044 21.29 -18.19 7.39
C THR A 1044 22.79 -18.08 7.06
N ARG A 1045 23.54 -19.18 6.88
CA ARG A 1045 24.96 -19.15 6.48
C ARG A 1045 25.22 -19.25 4.97
N LEU A 1046 24.18 -19.37 4.16
CA LEU A 1046 24.34 -19.51 2.71
C LEU A 1046 24.95 -18.23 2.10
N PRO A 1047 25.85 -18.31 1.10
CA PRO A 1047 26.58 -17.14 0.56
C PRO A 1047 25.68 -15.97 0.12
N ASN A 1048 24.52 -16.29 -0.45
CA ASN A 1048 23.57 -15.29 -0.96
C ASN A 1048 22.52 -14.85 0.08
N ARG A 1049 22.58 -15.39 1.31
CA ARG A 1049 21.55 -15.23 2.36
C ARG A 1049 22.13 -15.11 3.77
N ALA A 1050 23.39 -14.69 3.87
CA ALA A 1050 24.09 -14.51 5.13
C ALA A 1050 23.26 -13.64 6.11
N GLY A 1051 22.78 -14.25 7.19
CA GLY A 1051 22.01 -13.60 8.25
C GLY A 1051 20.53 -13.34 7.97
N LEU A 1052 19.89 -14.04 7.01
CA LEU A 1052 18.44 -13.92 6.75
C LEU A 1052 17.68 -15.20 7.10
N ALA A 1053 16.71 -15.09 8.02
CA ALA A 1053 15.79 -16.17 8.34
C ALA A 1053 14.80 -16.43 7.17
N PRO A 1054 14.46 -17.71 6.89
CA PRO A 1054 13.57 -18.07 5.79
C PRO A 1054 12.12 -17.64 6.04
N GLY A 1055 11.44 -17.13 5.01
CA GLY A 1055 9.99 -16.86 5.06
C GLY A 1055 9.15 -18.12 4.86
N MET A 1056 7.85 -18.08 5.16
CA MET A 1056 6.95 -19.26 5.04
C MET A 1056 7.00 -19.98 3.69
N PHE A 1057 6.92 -19.26 2.57
CA PHE A 1057 7.00 -19.87 1.25
C PHE A 1057 8.35 -20.55 1.03
N GLU A 1058 9.43 -19.88 1.39
CA GLU A 1058 10.78 -20.41 1.27
C GLU A 1058 11.04 -21.62 2.17
N TYR A 1059 10.40 -21.65 3.33
CA TYR A 1059 10.48 -22.77 4.25
C TYR A 1059 9.78 -24.03 3.71
N VAL A 1060 8.60 -23.88 3.09
CA VAL A 1060 7.83 -24.98 2.50
C VAL A 1060 8.37 -25.40 1.13
N CYS A 1061 8.97 -24.47 0.39
CA CYS A 1061 9.21 -24.60 -1.06
C CYS A 1061 10.68 -24.49 -1.48
N GLY A 1062 11.59 -23.98 -0.63
CA GLY A 1062 12.97 -23.69 -1.02
C GLY A 1062 13.84 -24.95 -1.24
N ASP A 1063 14.74 -24.91 -2.21
CA ASP A 1063 15.61 -26.03 -2.63
C ASP A 1063 16.74 -26.41 -1.63
N LYS A 1064 16.75 -25.87 -0.41
CA LYS A 1064 17.89 -25.97 0.52
C LYS A 1064 17.51 -26.60 1.85
N GLU A 1065 18.50 -27.15 2.56
CA GLU A 1065 18.38 -27.90 3.82
C GLU A 1065 17.50 -27.19 4.86
N ARG A 1066 16.37 -27.80 5.24
CA ARG A 1066 15.33 -27.23 6.10
C ARG A 1066 15.52 -27.71 7.53
N HIS A 1067 16.68 -27.38 8.09
CA HIS A 1067 17.05 -27.77 9.45
C HIS A 1067 16.78 -26.63 10.44
N LEU A 1068 15.94 -26.94 11.42
CA LEU A 1068 15.57 -26.06 12.51
C LEU A 1068 16.27 -26.50 13.78
N HIS A 1069 16.95 -25.56 14.44
CA HIS A 1069 17.61 -25.82 15.71
C HIS A 1069 16.92 -24.98 16.80
N LEU A 1070 16.53 -25.65 17.88
CA LEU A 1070 15.95 -24.99 19.05
C LEU A 1070 16.75 -25.31 20.31
N HIS A 1071 16.92 -24.28 21.12
CA HIS A 1071 17.46 -24.40 22.48
C HIS A 1071 16.36 -24.01 23.47
N ILE A 1072 16.08 -24.88 24.43
CA ILE A 1072 14.95 -24.77 25.34
C ILE A 1072 15.47 -24.70 26.76
N ARG A 1073 14.97 -23.72 27.53
CA ARG A 1073 15.18 -23.68 28.99
C ARG A 1073 13.87 -23.52 29.73
N ARG A 1074 13.73 -24.23 30.84
CA ARG A 1074 12.51 -24.21 31.66
C ARG A 1074 12.81 -23.54 32.99
N PHE A 1075 12.04 -22.51 33.30
CA PHE A 1075 12.11 -21.81 34.59
C PHE A 1075 10.82 -22.06 35.40
N PRO A 1076 10.89 -22.68 36.59
CA PRO A 1076 9.77 -22.74 37.51
C PRO A 1076 9.26 -21.34 37.85
N ILE A 1077 7.94 -21.16 38.01
CA ILE A 1077 7.34 -19.85 38.28
C ILE A 1077 7.91 -19.16 39.54
N ALA A 1078 8.35 -19.95 40.53
CA ALA A 1078 8.97 -19.46 41.75
C ALA A 1078 10.32 -18.75 41.51
N GLN A 1079 11.00 -19.02 40.40
CA GLN A 1079 12.28 -18.40 40.04
C GLN A 1079 12.11 -17.11 39.22
N ILE A 1080 10.89 -16.78 38.78
CA ILE A 1080 10.63 -15.61 37.94
C ILE A 1080 10.36 -14.39 38.83
N PRO A 1081 11.13 -13.29 38.69
CA PRO A 1081 10.90 -12.08 39.46
C PRO A 1081 9.51 -11.50 39.21
N ARG A 1082 8.82 -11.08 40.29
CA ARG A 1082 7.52 -10.40 40.22
C ARG A 1082 7.64 -8.88 40.20
N ASP A 1083 8.74 -8.35 40.72
CA ASP A 1083 9.04 -6.92 40.65
C ASP A 1083 9.29 -6.48 39.20
N ARG A 1084 8.83 -5.26 38.85
CA ARG A 1084 8.87 -4.73 37.49
C ARG A 1084 10.28 -4.59 36.95
N ASP A 1085 11.16 -4.03 37.75
CA ASP A 1085 12.52 -3.70 37.33
C ASP A 1085 13.37 -4.98 37.33
N ALA A 1086 13.19 -5.84 38.33
CA ALA A 1086 13.84 -7.15 38.38
C ALA A 1086 13.41 -8.07 37.21
N LEU A 1087 12.12 -8.08 36.84
CA LEU A 1087 11.63 -8.86 35.69
C LEU A 1087 12.19 -8.32 34.36
N ARG A 1088 12.28 -6.98 34.24
CA ARG A 1088 12.87 -6.34 33.05
C ARG A 1088 14.33 -6.72 32.90
N GLN A 1089 15.10 -6.71 33.99
CA GLN A 1089 16.49 -7.12 34.00
C GLN A 1089 16.64 -8.62 33.66
N TRP A 1090 15.90 -9.50 34.34
CA TRP A 1090 15.90 -10.94 34.07
C TRP A 1090 15.60 -11.26 32.61
N LEU A 1091 14.59 -10.60 32.03
CA LEU A 1091 14.21 -10.78 30.63
C LEU A 1091 15.31 -10.30 29.68
N PHE A 1092 15.98 -9.20 30.02
CA PHE A 1092 17.09 -8.67 29.24
C PHE A 1092 18.29 -9.63 29.26
N GLU A 1093 18.63 -10.19 30.42
CA GLU A 1093 19.67 -11.21 30.57
C GLU A 1093 19.40 -12.47 29.73
N ARG A 1094 18.13 -12.92 29.68
CA ARG A 1094 17.72 -14.01 28.77
C ARG A 1094 18.00 -13.65 27.31
N TYR A 1095 17.70 -12.43 26.87
CA TYR A 1095 17.97 -12.02 25.49
C TYR A 1095 19.45 -11.85 25.16
N GLN A 1096 20.29 -11.46 26.12
CA GLN A 1096 21.75 -11.49 25.95
C GLN A 1096 22.25 -12.91 25.74
N GLU A 1097 21.70 -13.86 26.49
CA GLU A 1097 22.03 -15.26 26.35
C GLU A 1097 21.56 -15.83 25.00
N LYS A 1098 20.36 -15.47 24.53
CA LYS A 1098 19.89 -15.82 23.17
C LYS A 1098 20.86 -15.33 22.10
N ASP A 1099 21.29 -14.07 22.22
CA ASP A 1099 22.21 -13.46 21.26
C ASP A 1099 23.54 -14.22 21.18
N ARG A 1100 24.12 -14.58 22.35
CA ARG A 1100 25.33 -15.40 22.45
C ARG A 1100 25.15 -16.80 21.89
N LEU A 1101 24.04 -17.47 22.23
CA LEU A 1101 23.74 -18.82 21.73
C LEU A 1101 23.60 -18.81 20.20
N MET A 1102 23.00 -17.76 19.64
CA MET A 1102 22.88 -17.59 18.19
C MET A 1102 24.23 -17.30 17.52
N ASP A 1103 25.06 -16.43 18.10
CA ASP A 1103 26.43 -16.19 17.62
C ASP A 1103 27.23 -17.51 17.61
N GLN A 1104 27.23 -18.24 18.72
CA GLN A 1104 27.89 -19.54 18.81
C GLN A 1104 27.33 -20.54 17.80
N PHE A 1105 26.01 -20.62 17.66
CA PHE A 1105 25.36 -21.47 16.65
C PHE A 1105 25.80 -21.08 15.23
N TYR A 1106 25.94 -19.79 14.92
CA TYR A 1106 26.41 -19.28 13.63
C TYR A 1106 27.93 -19.30 13.45
N GLU A 1107 28.69 -19.71 14.46
CA GLU A 1107 30.11 -20.07 14.33
C GLU A 1107 30.30 -21.59 14.22
N VAL A 1108 29.73 -22.36 15.14
CA VAL A 1108 30.00 -23.80 15.32
C VAL A 1108 29.01 -24.72 14.59
N GLY A 1109 27.76 -24.29 14.40
CA GLY A 1109 26.72 -25.02 13.65
C GLY A 1109 25.73 -25.80 14.52
N HIS A 1110 25.91 -25.77 15.85
CA HIS A 1110 25.00 -26.37 16.83
C HIS A 1110 25.01 -25.58 18.14
N PHE A 1111 24.04 -25.84 19.01
CA PHE A 1111 23.98 -25.28 20.37
C PHE A 1111 24.92 -26.05 21.33
N PRO A 1112 25.36 -25.44 22.46
CA PRO A 1112 26.38 -26.01 23.35
C PRO A 1112 26.00 -27.29 24.13
N ASP A 1113 24.70 -27.53 24.38
CA ASP A 1113 24.24 -28.69 25.17
C ASP A 1113 24.06 -29.97 24.31
N VAL A 1114 23.92 -31.13 24.98
CA VAL A 1114 23.70 -32.44 24.34
C VAL A 1114 22.59 -32.34 23.29
N LEU A 1115 22.97 -32.50 22.02
CA LEU A 1115 22.03 -32.54 20.91
C LEU A 1115 21.24 -33.84 20.97
N ILE A 1116 19.92 -33.72 20.99
CA ILE A 1116 19.06 -34.78 20.47
C ILE A 1116 18.99 -34.54 18.97
N GLU A 1117 19.84 -35.24 18.22
CA GLU A 1117 19.88 -35.14 16.76
C GLU A 1117 18.58 -35.67 16.14
N ASP A 1118 18.01 -34.88 15.22
CA ASP A 1118 16.89 -35.21 14.34
C ASP A 1118 15.69 -35.88 15.03
N GLU A 1119 14.92 -35.09 15.80
CA GLU A 1119 13.62 -35.54 16.32
C GLU A 1119 12.77 -36.10 15.18
N LEU A 1120 12.18 -37.28 15.42
CA LEU A 1120 11.28 -37.88 14.46
C LEU A 1120 10.08 -36.94 14.20
N PRO A 1121 9.56 -36.90 12.95
CA PRO A 1121 8.31 -36.24 12.67
C PRO A 1121 7.19 -36.73 13.58
N ILE A 1122 6.24 -35.86 13.89
CA ILE A 1122 5.06 -36.27 14.66
C ILE A 1122 4.36 -37.40 13.89
N SER A 1123 4.01 -38.47 14.60
CA SER A 1123 3.47 -39.70 14.00
C SER A 1123 2.39 -39.42 12.95
N LEU A 1124 2.52 -40.05 11.78
CA LEU A 1124 1.55 -39.98 10.68
C LEU A 1124 0.12 -40.29 11.14
N ASN A 1125 -0.04 -41.18 12.13
CA ASN A 1125 -1.37 -41.52 12.69
C ASN A 1125 -2.07 -40.31 13.33
N ARG A 1126 -1.33 -39.27 13.74
CA ARG A 1126 -1.87 -38.06 14.35
C ARG A 1126 -2.10 -36.96 13.32
N THR A 1127 -1.28 -36.87 12.27
CA THR A 1127 -1.29 -35.78 11.28
C THR A 1127 -2.06 -36.13 10.01
N LEU A 1128 -2.10 -37.41 9.60
CA LEU A 1128 -2.77 -37.86 8.38
C LEU A 1128 -4.30 -37.80 8.47
N PRO A 1129 -4.99 -38.23 9.56
CA PRO A 1129 -6.45 -38.16 9.60
C PRO A 1129 -7.01 -36.73 9.49
N PRO A 1130 -6.50 -35.72 10.23
CA PRO A 1130 -6.89 -34.32 10.02
C PRO A 1130 -6.59 -33.84 8.60
N THR A 1131 -5.45 -34.24 8.05
CA THR A 1131 -5.07 -33.88 6.67
C THR A 1131 -6.08 -34.44 5.65
N LEU A 1132 -6.44 -35.71 5.76
CA LEU A 1132 -7.43 -36.35 4.88
C LEU A 1132 -8.81 -35.72 5.06
N PHE A 1133 -9.19 -35.32 6.26
CA PHE A 1133 -10.42 -34.57 6.49
C PHE A 1133 -10.43 -33.26 5.72
N PHE A 1134 -9.38 -32.44 5.83
CA PHE A 1134 -9.32 -31.17 5.11
C PHE A 1134 -9.20 -31.38 3.60
N VAL A 1135 -8.41 -32.34 3.12
CA VAL A 1135 -8.34 -32.71 1.69
C VAL A 1135 -9.71 -33.15 1.18
N GLY A 1136 -10.42 -34.03 1.90
CA GLY A 1136 -11.78 -34.46 1.55
C GLY A 1136 -12.78 -33.30 1.53
N ALA A 1137 -12.67 -32.37 2.48
CA ALA A 1137 -13.48 -31.15 2.53
C ALA A 1137 -13.21 -30.18 1.37
N LEU A 1138 -12.03 -30.22 0.75
CA LEU A 1138 -11.73 -29.48 -0.48
C LEU A 1138 -12.36 -30.14 -1.72
N VAL A 1139 -12.60 -31.44 -1.68
CA VAL A 1139 -13.18 -32.21 -2.80
C VAL A 1139 -14.72 -32.25 -2.73
N LEU A 1140 -15.31 -32.22 -1.53
CA LEU A 1140 -16.77 -32.18 -1.33
C LEU A 1140 -17.53 -31.10 -2.14
N PRO A 1141 -16.99 -29.87 -2.33
CA PRO A 1141 -17.56 -28.87 -3.23
C PRO A 1141 -17.76 -29.35 -4.67
N PHE A 1142 -17.01 -30.34 -5.17
CA PHE A 1142 -17.21 -30.86 -6.52
C PHE A 1142 -18.46 -31.73 -6.67
N PHE A 1143 -18.95 -32.30 -5.56
CA PHE A 1143 -20.10 -33.21 -5.56
C PHE A 1143 -21.43 -32.55 -5.17
N SER A 1144 -21.40 -31.35 -4.57
CA SER A 1144 -22.62 -30.64 -4.15
C SER A 1144 -22.65 -29.20 -4.63
N LYS A 1145 -23.69 -28.85 -5.41
CA LYS A 1145 -23.89 -27.50 -5.98
C LYS A 1145 -23.95 -26.40 -4.90
N LYS A 1146 -24.57 -26.68 -3.75
CA LYS A 1146 -24.68 -25.71 -2.63
C LYS A 1146 -23.31 -25.47 -1.97
N VAL A 1147 -22.59 -26.55 -1.68
CA VAL A 1147 -21.23 -26.49 -1.08
C VAL A 1147 -20.26 -25.81 -2.04
N ARG A 1148 -20.33 -26.11 -3.34
CA ARG A 1148 -19.54 -25.43 -4.38
C ARG A 1148 -19.73 -23.92 -4.42
N THR A 1149 -20.97 -23.47 -4.29
CA THR A 1149 -21.30 -22.05 -4.38
C THR A 1149 -20.73 -21.30 -3.17
N ALA A 1150 -20.90 -21.84 -1.95
CA ALA A 1150 -20.30 -21.28 -0.74
C ALA A 1150 -18.75 -21.29 -0.79
N TYR A 1151 -18.16 -22.37 -1.32
CA TYR A 1151 -16.72 -22.53 -1.48
C TYR A 1151 -16.12 -21.49 -2.43
N LEU A 1152 -16.73 -21.28 -3.61
CA LEU A 1152 -16.28 -20.30 -4.59
C LEU A 1152 -16.43 -18.85 -4.09
N CYS A 1153 -17.51 -18.51 -3.39
CA CYS A 1153 -17.67 -17.19 -2.77
C CYS A 1153 -16.58 -16.89 -1.73
N THR A 1154 -16.15 -17.90 -0.97
CA THR A 1154 -15.10 -17.74 0.03
C THR A 1154 -13.71 -17.57 -0.62
N ILE A 1155 -13.40 -18.35 -1.66
CA ILE A 1155 -12.14 -18.21 -2.41
C ILE A 1155 -12.03 -16.84 -3.11
N ALA A 1156 -13.12 -16.35 -3.71
CA ALA A 1156 -13.14 -15.06 -4.41
C ALA A 1156 -12.77 -13.87 -3.50
N SER A 1157 -12.96 -14.01 -2.18
CA SER A 1157 -12.62 -12.98 -1.18
C SER A 1157 -11.15 -13.00 -0.75
N PHE A 1158 -10.41 -14.07 -1.04
CA PHE A 1158 -9.04 -14.28 -0.55
C PHE A 1158 -7.96 -13.43 -1.24
N PRO A 1159 -8.01 -13.17 -2.57
CA PRO A 1159 -7.11 -12.21 -3.21
C PRO A 1159 -7.31 -10.77 -2.71
N LEU A 1160 -8.56 -10.40 -2.42
CA LEU A 1160 -8.91 -9.11 -1.79
C LEU A 1160 -8.30 -9.00 -0.38
N LEU A 1161 -8.29 -10.10 0.37
CA LEU A 1161 -7.65 -10.20 1.69
C LEU A 1161 -6.13 -10.02 1.62
N ILE A 1162 -5.44 -10.71 0.69
CA ILE A 1162 -3.99 -10.59 0.50
C ILE A 1162 -3.60 -9.18 0.03
N GLY A 1163 -4.37 -8.60 -0.89
CA GLY A 1163 -4.20 -7.22 -1.33
C GLY A 1163 -4.37 -6.23 -0.17
N TRP A 1164 -5.43 -6.41 0.64
CA TRP A 1164 -5.71 -5.58 1.81
C TRP A 1164 -4.62 -5.68 2.90
N LEU A 1165 -4.10 -6.89 3.17
CA LEU A 1165 -3.01 -7.14 4.12
C LEU A 1165 -1.70 -6.45 3.70
N LYS A 1166 -1.38 -6.47 2.39
CA LYS A 1166 -0.20 -5.76 1.83
C LYS A 1166 -0.35 -4.25 1.91
N ILE A 1167 -1.53 -3.72 1.59
CA ILE A 1167 -1.82 -2.27 1.64
C ILE A 1167 -1.66 -1.73 3.07
N ARG A 1168 -2.10 -2.50 4.09
CA ARG A 1168 -2.01 -2.08 5.49
C ARG A 1168 -0.68 -2.41 6.20
N LYS A 1169 0.30 -3.03 5.51
CA LYS A 1169 1.58 -3.51 6.10
C LYS A 1169 1.35 -4.37 7.36
N CYS A 1170 0.29 -5.18 7.36
CA CYS A 1170 -0.13 -5.98 8.51
C CYS A 1170 0.69 -7.27 8.68
N VAL A 1171 1.39 -7.72 7.62
CA VAL A 1171 2.28 -8.88 7.63
C VAL A 1171 3.73 -8.44 7.56
#